data_AF-A0A7X7NH15-F1
#
_entry.id   AF-A0A7X7NH15-F1
#
_cell.length_a   1.000
_cell.length_b   1.000
_cell.length_c   1.000
_cell.angle_alpha   90.00
_cell.angle_beta   90.00
_cell.angle_gamma   90.00
#
_symmetry.space_group_name_H-M   'P 1'
#
loop_
_entity.id
_entity.type
_entity.pdbx_description
1 polymer ?
#
loop_
_entity_poly.entity_id
_entity_poly.type
_entity_poly.pdbx_seq_one_letter_code
_entity_poly.pdbx_strand_id
1 'polypeptide(L)'
;WKGKHNPESILDLSGSDSVQVLTVIIDDPDESIEQFGTNVKINSQNIDAAIDSGKISIEIDPLRKAEGYDTLVVSVSDKAGHSDAVELIIYYGTAPRTPVLILPENREVITDREVEFRWSCSDSDGNPLRYDLFLAYGDSSFSLEASGLSDTSYSTAALLKAGTYYWKVKASDNKSSSVSDITFFTVEPPQRVRFKTSLVEFPSFLETGDELKVALRIKEGTGTAPFDFKAFANGKSVPVTGDTLLFTPAEGDTGFCNLVVSVKDSTGNSDTIKALIHIVPSNRPFTVSKDFVLNSNLELDLSGTMKPETLTFVITDPDPVDVERHTVKTSLLNTERVETAGPDGVFRVIVDPTLPGIVRDTLSIVITDRGGVTVSLSYVIYYGRPPHVPSLPFPVVDTAIYATDIPLSWKGGDPDGNPVSYAVYYSLSEEELSYAGTTEDTTFTLTELLRDTLYQWRIVAFDGRDSAYGPLWTFGTYNQIAKIYLNTTSSGADISTDVTGFPLKVTLDSTVDFSVVTPGNILFKKSNRTSIPFEIELWSAEQKTAVIWVLLDTVYANSNTQYIAVECRSGVAGENSAAVFGTFEGVWHMGPQEGIIPDASGNGNHGSLNGMTESNATAGIAGSAMSFDWGRYIVIGDMENLKISSDLTIEAWVKTNVAARYFDNYQPIVTKGNYSYHLELEYSTKKPSFVTYDYEYNDAIGNDALQNGVWYHIAGVFTRNSVRLYVNGALQTDTAAGDYINVTTSPFAIGYDADTPMRWFSGAVDEVRISSSMRTESWIKLTYENIRKGSNFARIMR
;
A
#
# COMPACT_ATOMS: atom_id res chain seq x y z
N TRP A 1 110.89 14.09 15.00
CA TRP A 1 110.34 14.35 13.65
C TRP A 1 109.83 15.79 13.60
N LYS A 2 110.20 16.59 12.58
CA LYS A 2 109.67 17.96 12.33
C LYS A 2 108.87 17.94 11.01
N GLY A 3 107.73 17.28 11.04
CA GLY A 3 106.68 17.31 10.04
C GLY A 3 105.35 17.37 10.79
N LYS A 4 104.37 18.11 10.27
CA LYS A 4 103.06 18.24 10.91
C LYS A 4 102.40 16.86 10.97
N HIS A 5 102.14 16.35 12.16
CA HIS A 5 100.78 16.10 12.64
C HIS A 5 100.81 15.46 14.03
N ASN A 6 99.74 15.78 14.76
CA ASN A 6 98.99 15.01 15.75
C ASN A 6 99.73 14.16 16.80
N PRO A 7 99.21 14.10 18.04
CA PRO A 7 99.89 13.49 19.19
C PRO A 7 99.94 11.95 19.15
N GLU A 8 99.67 11.33 18.01
CA GLU A 8 99.57 9.88 17.86
C GLU A 8 100.47 9.44 16.71
N SER A 9 101.35 8.50 17.00
CA SER A 9 102.46 7.97 16.21
C SER A 9 102.11 7.54 14.77
N ILE A 10 101.87 8.44 13.80
CA ILE A 10 101.56 8.10 12.38
C ILE A 10 102.49 8.82 11.38
N LEU A 11 103.09 8.08 10.45
CA LEU A 11 103.78 8.56 9.24
C LEU A 11 102.85 8.41 8.02
N ASP A 12 102.38 9.53 7.47
CA ASP A 12 101.49 9.55 6.31
C ASP A 12 102.27 9.61 4.98
N LEU A 13 102.10 8.58 4.16
CA LEU A 13 102.68 8.37 2.84
C LEU A 13 101.63 8.40 1.72
N SER A 14 100.37 8.73 2.02
CA SER A 14 99.25 8.69 1.08
C SER A 14 99.51 9.47 -0.22
N GLY A 15 100.04 10.68 -0.13
CA GLY A 15 100.40 11.52 -1.28
C GLY A 15 101.85 11.39 -1.79
N SER A 16 102.63 10.42 -1.29
CA SER A 16 104.04 10.26 -1.66
C SER A 16 104.25 9.11 -2.63
N ASP A 17 105.02 9.32 -3.70
CA ASP A 17 105.34 8.29 -4.70
C ASP A 17 106.84 7.93 -4.71
N SER A 18 107.59 8.38 -3.69
CA SER A 18 109.04 8.17 -3.56
C SER A 18 109.43 7.73 -2.15
N VAL A 19 110.44 6.85 -2.05
CA VAL A 19 110.98 6.32 -0.78
C VAL A 19 111.26 7.42 0.25
N GLN A 20 110.82 7.22 1.49
CA GLN A 20 111.01 8.13 2.62
C GLN A 20 112.00 7.55 3.63
N VAL A 21 112.78 8.41 4.31
CA VAL A 21 113.75 8.00 5.34
C VAL A 21 113.34 8.57 6.71
N LEU A 22 113.12 7.70 7.68
CA LEU A 22 112.77 8.02 9.06
C LEU A 22 113.99 7.84 9.98
N THR A 23 114.29 8.85 10.80
CA THR A 23 115.33 8.77 11.84
C THR A 23 114.71 8.84 13.24
N VAL A 24 114.91 7.80 14.04
CA VAL A 24 114.56 7.71 15.47
C VAL A 24 115.80 8.10 16.29
N ILE A 25 115.62 8.89 17.35
CA ILE A 25 116.70 9.35 18.23
C ILE A 25 116.54 8.68 19.58
N ILE A 26 117.63 8.17 20.13
CA ILE A 26 117.73 7.56 21.46
C ILE A 26 118.23 8.66 22.41
N ASP A 27 117.44 8.97 23.43
CA ASP A 27 117.79 9.92 24.48
C ASP A 27 117.85 9.18 25.82
N ASP A 28 119.05 9.00 26.36
CA ASP A 28 119.30 8.29 27.60
C ASP A 28 119.74 9.30 28.67
N PRO A 29 118.92 9.55 29.72
CA PRO A 29 119.19 10.58 30.72
C PRO A 29 120.36 10.24 31.65
N ASP A 30 120.87 9.00 31.66
CA ASP A 30 122.07 8.65 32.40
C ASP A 30 123.30 8.99 31.55
N GLU A 31 124.04 10.05 31.94
CA GLU A 31 125.21 10.58 31.19
C GLU A 31 126.43 9.62 31.06
N SER A 32 126.27 8.31 31.25
CA SER A 32 127.24 7.33 30.76
C SER A 32 126.67 6.58 29.56
N ILE A 33 127.18 6.92 28.38
CA ILE A 33 126.90 6.26 27.10
C ILE A 33 126.91 4.74 27.26
N GLU A 34 125.73 4.12 27.19
CA GLU A 34 125.60 2.68 27.01
C GLU A 34 125.49 2.33 25.51
N GLN A 35 126.14 1.24 25.11
CA GLN A 35 125.92 0.63 23.79
C GLN A 35 124.58 -0.12 23.83
N PHE A 36 123.60 0.35 23.05
CA PHE A 36 122.26 -0.22 23.01
C PHE A 36 122.11 -1.39 22.04
N GLY A 37 121.31 -2.38 22.44
CA GLY A 37 120.74 -3.34 21.49
C GLY A 37 119.50 -2.75 20.82
N THR A 38 119.29 -3.00 19.51
CA THR A 38 118.12 -2.51 18.78
C THR A 38 117.43 -3.59 17.98
N ASN A 39 116.10 -3.52 17.89
CA ASN A 39 115.28 -4.36 17.03
C ASN A 39 114.22 -3.50 16.33
N VAL A 40 114.24 -3.49 15.00
CA VAL A 40 113.30 -2.72 14.16
C VAL A 40 112.43 -3.69 13.38
N LYS A 41 111.10 -3.57 13.51
CA LYS A 41 110.13 -4.45 12.86
C LYS A 41 109.01 -3.68 12.20
N ILE A 42 108.61 -4.08 11.00
CA ILE A 42 107.31 -3.69 10.42
C ILE A 42 106.39 -4.91 10.44
N ASN A 43 105.20 -4.77 11.02
CA ASN A 43 104.20 -5.84 11.21
C ASN A 43 104.84 -7.13 11.76
N SER A 44 105.68 -6.99 12.79
CA SER A 44 106.44 -8.06 13.45
C SER A 44 107.59 -8.71 12.65
N GLN A 45 107.88 -8.27 11.42
CA GLN A 45 109.04 -8.73 10.63
C GLN A 45 110.22 -7.78 10.76
N ASN A 46 111.41 -8.32 11.06
CA ASN A 46 112.63 -7.51 11.21
C ASN A 46 112.99 -6.82 9.89
N ILE A 47 113.35 -5.54 9.96
CA ILE A 47 113.89 -4.79 8.84
C ILE A 47 115.26 -4.21 9.20
N ASP A 48 116.11 -4.07 8.20
CA ASP A 48 117.44 -3.49 8.37
C ASP A 48 117.32 -2.00 8.73
N ALA A 49 118.09 -1.58 9.73
CA ALA A 49 118.18 -0.20 10.16
C ALA A 49 119.64 0.13 10.53
N ALA A 50 120.07 1.36 10.22
CA ALA A 50 121.43 1.82 10.52
C ALA A 50 121.46 2.62 11.84
N ILE A 51 122.47 2.37 12.68
CA ILE A 51 122.64 3.02 13.99
C ILE A 51 123.91 3.87 14.01
N ASP A 52 123.79 5.14 14.38
CA ASP A 52 124.93 6.03 14.59
C ASP A 52 124.65 7.03 15.71
N SER A 53 125.55 7.09 16.71
CA SER A 53 125.63 8.14 17.72
C SER A 53 124.27 8.54 18.34
N GLY A 54 123.50 7.53 18.78
CA GLY A 54 122.17 7.72 19.39
C GLY A 54 121.04 7.92 18.38
N LYS A 55 121.19 7.51 17.11
CA LYS A 55 120.12 7.58 16.09
C LYS A 55 119.99 6.29 15.28
N ILE A 56 118.76 5.92 14.94
CA ILE A 56 118.40 4.79 14.07
C ILE A 56 117.74 5.34 12.81
N SER A 57 118.24 5.02 11.61
CA SER A 57 117.64 5.44 10.33
C SER A 57 117.03 4.26 9.55
N ILE A 58 115.81 4.46 9.02
CA ILE A 58 114.94 3.44 8.40
C ILE A 58 114.37 4.00 7.08
N GLU A 59 114.48 3.27 5.97
CA GLU A 59 113.86 3.66 4.68
C GLU A 59 112.54 2.91 4.43
N ILE A 60 111.52 3.61 3.93
CA ILE A 60 110.17 3.08 3.68
C ILE A 60 109.71 3.48 2.27
N ASP A 61 109.32 2.50 1.44
CA ASP A 61 108.76 2.72 0.09
C ASP A 61 107.22 2.90 0.15
N PRO A 62 106.68 4.09 -0.21
CA PRO A 62 105.24 4.34 -0.25
C PRO A 62 104.45 3.47 -1.24
N LEU A 63 105.08 2.90 -2.27
CA LEU A 63 104.37 2.10 -3.29
C LEU A 63 104.24 0.62 -2.91
N ARG A 64 104.79 0.21 -1.76
CA ARG A 64 104.66 -1.15 -1.25
C ARG A 64 103.20 -1.59 -1.06
N LYS A 65 102.30 -0.64 -0.78
CA LYS A 65 100.88 -0.89 -0.51
C LYS A 65 100.04 0.21 -1.16
N ALA A 66 98.93 -0.19 -1.79
CA ALA A 66 98.04 0.74 -2.46
C ALA A 66 97.22 1.60 -1.48
N GLU A 67 96.87 1.06 -0.30
CA GLU A 67 96.11 1.73 0.75
C GLU A 67 96.25 1.01 2.11
N GLY A 68 95.81 1.65 3.19
CA GLY A 68 95.81 1.14 4.56
C GLY A 68 97.08 1.51 5.33
N TYR A 69 97.36 0.80 6.41
CA TYR A 69 98.50 1.07 7.28
C TYR A 69 99.31 -0.17 7.64
N ASP A 70 100.55 0.04 8.08
CA ASP A 70 101.42 -0.93 8.73
C ASP A 70 101.89 -0.38 10.09
N THR A 71 102.36 -1.26 10.98
CA THR A 71 102.91 -0.88 12.28
C THR A 71 104.42 -1.12 12.31
N LEU A 72 105.20 -0.06 12.51
CA LEU A 72 106.63 -0.05 12.74
C LEU A 72 106.92 0.01 14.25
N VAL A 73 107.61 -1.00 14.78
CA VAL A 73 108.09 -1.01 16.17
C VAL A 73 109.61 -0.93 16.16
N VAL A 74 110.15 0.05 16.88
CA VAL A 74 111.58 0.24 17.13
C VAL A 74 111.82 0.07 18.62
N SER A 75 112.44 -1.05 19.00
CA SER A 75 112.78 -1.34 20.39
C SER A 75 114.28 -1.17 20.61
N VAL A 76 114.62 -0.56 21.74
CA VAL A 76 116.00 -0.30 22.17
C VAL A 76 116.16 -0.76 23.63
N SER A 77 117.30 -1.38 23.96
CA SER A 77 117.59 -1.83 25.32
C SER A 77 119.02 -1.51 25.74
N ASP A 78 119.20 -1.15 27.00
CA ASP A 78 120.50 -0.90 27.63
C ASP A 78 121.16 -2.21 28.14
N LYS A 79 122.41 -2.13 28.62
CA LYS A 79 123.16 -3.29 29.15
C LYS A 79 122.77 -3.65 30.58
N ALA A 80 122.16 -2.74 31.34
CA ALA A 80 121.59 -2.99 32.66
C ALA A 80 120.26 -3.78 32.59
N GLY A 81 119.65 -3.88 31.41
CA GLY A 81 118.46 -4.66 31.10
C GLY A 81 117.18 -3.85 31.01
N HIS A 82 117.24 -2.51 31.03
CA HIS A 82 116.07 -1.67 30.75
C HIS A 82 115.85 -1.58 29.24
N SER A 83 114.60 -1.49 28.83
CA SER A 83 114.23 -1.36 27.42
C SER A 83 113.08 -0.41 27.23
N ASP A 84 113.13 0.35 26.14
CA ASP A 84 112.03 1.16 25.65
C ASP A 84 111.73 0.82 24.19
N ALA A 85 110.49 1.03 23.77
CA ALA A 85 110.08 0.80 22.40
C ALA A 85 109.13 1.90 21.94
N VAL A 86 109.40 2.44 20.76
CA VAL A 86 108.46 3.31 20.06
C VAL A 86 107.77 2.53 18.96
N GLU A 87 106.45 2.64 18.94
CA GLU A 87 105.60 2.15 17.87
C GLU A 87 105.10 3.33 17.05
N LEU A 88 105.18 3.21 15.73
CA LEU A 88 104.70 4.18 14.74
C LEU A 88 103.88 3.44 13.68
N ILE A 89 102.74 4.00 13.32
CA ILE A 89 101.90 3.53 12.22
C ILE A 89 102.39 4.21 10.93
N ILE A 90 102.56 3.46 9.86
CA ILE A 90 102.82 3.98 8.51
C ILE A 90 101.51 3.89 7.73
N TYR A 91 100.96 5.01 7.30
CA TYR A 91 99.71 5.08 6.55
C TYR A 91 100.00 5.35 5.07
N TYR A 92 99.48 4.50 4.18
CA TYR A 92 99.75 4.54 2.74
C TYR A 92 98.62 5.19 1.93
N GLY A 93 97.56 5.67 2.59
CA GLY A 93 96.38 6.26 1.96
C GLY A 93 95.14 5.37 2.03
N THR A 94 94.06 5.89 1.48
CA THR A 94 92.73 5.29 1.35
C THR A 94 92.29 5.39 -0.09
N ALA A 95 91.55 4.39 -0.57
CA ALA A 95 91.00 4.48 -1.90
C ALA A 95 90.07 5.69 -2.07
N PRO A 96 89.99 6.24 -3.30
CA PRO A 96 89.04 7.28 -3.64
C PRO A 96 87.63 6.86 -3.22
N ARG A 97 86.83 7.80 -2.74
CA ARG A 97 85.43 7.49 -2.45
C ARG A 97 84.74 6.98 -3.71
N THR A 98 83.77 6.10 -3.53
CA THR A 98 82.97 5.60 -4.64
C THR A 98 82.32 6.76 -5.40
N PRO A 99 82.50 6.87 -6.72
CA PRO A 99 81.86 7.94 -7.50
C PRO A 99 80.35 7.86 -7.40
N VAL A 100 79.71 9.01 -7.20
CA VAL A 100 78.25 9.15 -7.15
C VAL A 100 77.78 9.68 -8.49
N LEU A 101 76.95 8.90 -9.17
CA LEU A 101 76.39 9.23 -10.48
C LEU A 101 75.23 10.23 -10.33
N ILE A 102 75.27 11.33 -11.10
CA ILE A 102 74.32 12.44 -10.98
C ILE A 102 73.43 12.53 -12.22
N LEU A 103 74.02 12.61 -13.42
CA LEU A 103 73.29 12.67 -14.68
C LEU A 103 73.88 11.67 -15.69
N PRO A 104 73.06 10.99 -16.51
CA PRO A 104 71.61 10.90 -16.39
C PRO A 104 71.17 10.28 -15.05
N GLU A 105 70.03 10.73 -14.52
CA GLU A 105 69.48 10.18 -13.27
C GLU A 105 69.10 8.70 -13.45
N ASN A 106 69.13 7.93 -12.37
CA ASN A 106 68.73 6.53 -12.46
C ASN A 106 67.26 6.41 -12.88
N ARG A 107 67.02 5.69 -13.98
CA ARG A 107 65.76 5.50 -14.70
C ARG A 107 65.26 6.71 -15.48
N GLU A 108 66.10 7.72 -15.70
CA GLU A 108 65.73 8.86 -16.54
C GLU A 108 65.40 8.40 -17.97
N VAL A 109 64.42 9.06 -18.58
CA VAL A 109 64.04 8.86 -19.99
C VAL A 109 64.41 10.13 -20.75
N ILE A 110 65.29 10.00 -21.74
CA ILE A 110 65.78 11.12 -22.53
C ILE A 110 65.46 10.90 -24.00
N THR A 111 65.08 11.97 -24.70
CA THR A 111 64.70 11.93 -26.13
C THR A 111 65.80 12.44 -27.05
N ASP A 112 66.82 13.07 -26.48
CA ASP A 112 68.02 13.48 -27.20
C ASP A 112 69.00 12.31 -27.28
N ARG A 113 69.74 12.25 -28.39
CA ARG A 113 70.76 11.22 -28.60
C ARG A 113 72.12 11.65 -28.08
N GLU A 114 72.38 12.93 -27.92
CA GLU A 114 73.58 13.42 -27.24
C GLU A 114 73.33 13.47 -25.73
N VAL A 115 74.15 12.75 -24.95
CA VAL A 115 73.93 12.56 -23.52
C VAL A 115 75.08 13.14 -22.73
N GLU A 116 74.78 14.01 -21.78
CA GLU A 116 75.74 14.50 -20.79
C GLU A 116 75.75 13.58 -19.57
N PHE A 117 76.92 13.02 -19.29
CA PHE A 117 77.22 12.27 -18.08
C PHE A 117 77.87 13.17 -17.06
N ARG A 118 77.42 13.10 -15.81
CA ARG A 118 78.00 13.84 -14.69
C ARG A 118 78.01 13.02 -13.43
N TRP A 119 79.13 13.05 -12.72
CA TRP A 119 79.31 12.38 -11.43
C TRP A 119 79.98 13.32 -10.43
N SER A 120 80.09 12.88 -9.18
CA SER A 120 80.94 13.51 -8.18
C SER A 120 81.76 12.45 -7.47
N CYS A 121 82.99 12.79 -7.11
CA CYS A 121 83.90 11.90 -6.42
C CYS A 121 84.94 12.74 -5.68
N SER A 122 85.45 12.22 -4.58
CA SER A 122 86.48 12.88 -3.78
C SER A 122 87.43 11.85 -3.20
N ASP A 123 88.67 12.26 -2.99
CA ASP A 123 89.66 11.46 -2.29
C ASP A 123 89.82 11.96 -0.85
N SER A 124 89.88 11.06 0.13
CA SER A 124 89.97 11.47 1.54
C SER A 124 91.36 12.01 1.90
N ASP A 125 92.38 11.59 1.15
CA ASP A 125 93.76 12.05 1.30
C ASP A 125 94.06 13.26 0.40
N GLY A 126 93.11 13.65 -0.46
CA GLY A 126 93.19 14.83 -1.32
C GLY A 126 93.96 14.61 -2.62
N ASN A 127 94.22 13.36 -3.01
CA ASN A 127 94.96 13.05 -4.22
C ASN A 127 94.18 13.41 -5.50
N PRO A 128 94.85 13.88 -6.58
CA PRO A 128 94.19 14.16 -7.85
C PRO A 128 93.61 12.89 -8.48
N LEU A 129 92.32 12.91 -8.82
CA LEU A 129 91.62 11.77 -9.40
C LEU A 129 91.63 11.77 -10.93
N ARG A 130 91.54 10.57 -11.49
CA ARG A 130 91.25 10.30 -12.91
C ARG A 130 90.08 9.35 -13.05
N TYR A 131 89.26 9.57 -14.08
CA TYR A 131 88.01 8.83 -14.28
C TYR A 131 87.95 8.09 -15.61
N ASP A 132 87.41 6.88 -15.56
CA ASP A 132 87.02 6.09 -16.72
C ASP A 132 85.49 5.89 -16.70
N LEU A 133 84.82 6.25 -17.79
CA LEU A 133 83.39 6.10 -17.99
C LEU A 133 83.11 4.84 -18.82
N PHE A 134 82.20 3.99 -18.32
CA PHE A 134 81.78 2.76 -18.99
C PHE A 134 80.30 2.78 -19.31
N LEU A 135 79.95 2.28 -20.49
CA LEU A 135 78.58 2.16 -20.99
C LEU A 135 78.28 0.74 -21.48
N ALA A 136 77.05 0.29 -21.25
CA ALA A 136 76.48 -0.94 -21.78
C ALA A 136 75.08 -0.66 -22.34
N TYR A 137 74.66 -1.39 -23.37
CA TYR A 137 73.35 -1.25 -24.00
C TYR A 137 72.55 -2.55 -23.88
N GLY A 138 71.36 -2.49 -23.27
CA GLY A 138 70.58 -3.68 -22.93
C GLY A 138 71.40 -4.64 -22.07
N ASP A 139 71.42 -5.92 -22.44
CA ASP A 139 72.14 -6.97 -21.71
C ASP A 139 73.62 -7.13 -22.14
N SER A 140 74.18 -6.16 -22.88
CA SER A 140 75.57 -6.24 -23.33
C SER A 140 76.58 -6.03 -22.19
N SER A 141 77.78 -6.57 -22.34
CA SER A 141 78.90 -6.25 -21.44
C SER A 141 79.29 -4.77 -21.54
N PHE A 142 79.83 -4.21 -20.45
CA PHE A 142 80.34 -2.83 -20.42
C PHE A 142 81.54 -2.65 -21.34
N SER A 143 81.50 -1.58 -22.13
CA SER A 143 82.60 -1.05 -22.92
C SER A 143 83.07 0.30 -22.37
N LEU A 144 84.35 0.60 -22.57
CA LEU A 144 84.95 1.88 -22.19
C LEU A 144 84.51 2.96 -23.19
N GLU A 145 83.82 4.00 -22.70
CA GLU A 145 83.40 5.14 -23.52
C GLU A 145 84.49 6.22 -23.53
N ALA A 146 85.00 6.57 -22.36
CA ALA A 146 86.03 7.58 -22.18
C ALA A 146 86.95 7.21 -21.02
N SER A 147 88.23 7.58 -21.10
CA SER A 147 89.24 7.18 -20.12
C SER A 147 90.20 8.31 -19.78
N GLY A 148 90.71 8.30 -18.55
CA GLY A 148 91.69 9.25 -18.06
C GLY A 148 91.16 10.68 -17.88
N LEU A 149 89.86 10.84 -17.69
CA LEU A 149 89.21 12.15 -17.54
C LEU A 149 89.64 12.81 -16.22
N SER A 150 89.96 14.10 -16.26
CA SER A 150 90.21 14.91 -15.05
C SER A 150 88.96 15.63 -14.54
N ASP A 151 87.99 15.89 -15.42
CA ASP A 151 86.71 16.51 -15.09
C ASP A 151 85.68 15.46 -14.66
N THR A 152 84.64 15.89 -13.95
CA THR A 152 83.56 15.02 -13.46
C THR A 152 82.32 15.04 -14.36
N SER A 153 82.49 15.42 -15.63
CA SER A 153 81.44 15.42 -16.65
C SER A 153 82.00 15.04 -18.02
N TYR A 154 81.16 14.41 -18.85
CA TYR A 154 81.50 14.01 -20.22
C TYR A 154 80.25 13.98 -21.11
N SER A 155 80.30 14.54 -22.32
CA SER A 155 79.22 14.42 -23.31
C SER A 155 79.62 13.46 -24.42
N THR A 156 78.75 12.50 -24.76
CA THR A 156 79.04 11.52 -25.82
C THR A 156 78.83 12.11 -27.20
N ALA A 157 79.44 11.49 -28.22
CA ALA A 157 78.91 11.60 -29.58
C ALA A 157 77.59 10.81 -29.65
N ALA A 158 76.56 11.40 -30.28
CA ALA A 158 75.18 10.92 -30.28
C ALA A 158 75.02 9.38 -30.25
N LEU A 159 74.31 8.87 -29.23
CA LEU A 159 74.02 7.45 -29.05
C LEU A 159 73.17 6.93 -30.23
N LEU A 160 73.65 5.87 -30.88
CA LEU A 160 73.09 5.40 -32.15
C LEU A 160 71.83 4.54 -32.01
N LYS A 161 71.53 4.00 -30.82
CA LYS A 161 70.42 3.07 -30.59
C LYS A 161 69.45 3.64 -29.55
N ALA A 162 68.15 3.52 -29.79
CA ALA A 162 67.13 3.81 -28.79
C ALA A 162 66.92 2.56 -27.91
N GLY A 163 66.81 2.74 -26.61
CA GLY A 163 66.71 1.67 -25.63
C GLY A 163 67.43 2.01 -24.32
N THR A 164 67.53 1.03 -23.43
CA THR A 164 68.11 1.23 -22.09
C THR A 164 69.63 1.09 -22.13
N TYR A 165 70.31 2.10 -21.58
CA TYR A 165 71.76 2.14 -21.38
C TYR A 165 72.08 2.06 -19.89
N TYR A 166 73.08 1.25 -19.54
CA TYR A 166 73.63 1.13 -18.20
C TYR A 166 75.00 1.80 -18.17
N TRP A 167 75.31 2.53 -17.11
CA TRP A 167 76.60 3.22 -17.01
C TRP A 167 77.16 3.19 -15.59
N LYS A 168 78.49 3.33 -15.53
CA LYS A 168 79.26 3.42 -14.28
C LYS A 168 80.57 4.16 -14.50
N VAL A 169 81.13 4.70 -13.43
CA VAL A 169 82.39 5.44 -13.45
C VAL A 169 83.38 4.80 -12.49
N LYS A 170 84.63 4.64 -12.94
CA LYS A 170 85.77 4.25 -12.09
C LYS A 170 86.62 5.48 -11.80
N ALA A 171 86.89 5.76 -10.53
CA ALA A 171 87.84 6.78 -10.09
C ALA A 171 89.14 6.14 -9.60
N SER A 172 90.28 6.75 -9.94
CA SER A 172 91.60 6.26 -9.54
C SER A 172 92.51 7.43 -9.13
N ASP A 173 93.36 7.23 -8.12
CA ASP A 173 94.34 8.20 -7.58
C ASP A 173 95.80 7.83 -7.90
N ASN A 174 96.00 6.98 -8.92
CA ASN A 174 97.26 6.34 -9.33
C ASN A 174 97.77 5.20 -8.43
N LYS A 175 97.25 5.00 -7.22
CA LYS A 175 97.62 3.87 -6.34
C LYS A 175 96.52 2.85 -6.21
N SER A 176 95.29 3.33 -6.09
CA SER A 176 94.09 2.55 -5.86
C SER A 176 92.94 3.07 -6.74
N SER A 177 91.80 2.38 -6.69
CA SER A 177 90.64 2.81 -7.45
C SER A 177 89.34 2.31 -6.84
N SER A 178 88.27 3.08 -7.02
CA SER A 178 86.91 2.69 -6.67
C SER A 178 85.99 2.82 -7.89
N VAL A 179 84.90 2.06 -7.88
CA VAL A 179 83.93 2.00 -9.00
C VAL A 179 82.55 2.27 -8.45
N SER A 180 81.79 3.12 -9.13
CA SER A 180 80.40 3.43 -8.77
C SER A 180 79.50 2.21 -8.85
N ASP A 181 78.32 2.32 -8.23
CA ASP A 181 77.18 1.49 -8.60
C ASP A 181 76.81 1.71 -10.07
N ILE A 182 76.03 0.77 -10.62
CA ILE A 182 75.49 0.87 -11.98
C ILE A 182 74.13 1.54 -11.91
N THR A 183 73.96 2.62 -12.67
CA THR A 183 72.64 3.21 -12.94
C THR A 183 72.29 3.02 -14.41
N PHE A 184 71.03 3.28 -14.77
CA PHE A 184 70.58 3.18 -16.15
C PHE A 184 69.64 4.31 -16.54
N PHE A 185 69.54 4.60 -17.83
CA PHE A 185 68.60 5.54 -18.42
C PHE A 185 68.10 4.97 -19.75
N THR A 186 67.01 5.50 -20.28
CA THR A 186 66.43 5.04 -21.55
C THR A 186 66.43 6.15 -22.58
N VAL A 187 67.00 5.88 -23.75
CA VAL A 187 66.97 6.80 -24.90
C VAL A 187 65.77 6.46 -25.77
N GLU A 188 64.84 7.39 -25.93
CA GLU A 188 63.70 7.26 -26.85
C GLU A 188 63.99 7.91 -28.21
N PRO A 189 63.39 7.43 -29.33
CA PRO A 189 63.61 8.02 -30.66
C PRO A 189 62.99 9.43 -30.80
N PRO A 190 63.55 10.32 -31.66
CA PRO A 190 63.03 11.68 -31.86
C PRO A 190 61.58 11.68 -32.40
N GLN A 191 60.76 12.67 -31.96
CA GLN A 191 59.30 12.74 -32.10
C GLN A 191 58.79 12.60 -33.55
N ARG A 192 58.21 11.44 -33.89
CA ARG A 192 57.45 11.23 -35.13
C ARG A 192 56.07 11.91 -35.02
N VAL A 193 55.56 12.51 -36.10
CA VAL A 193 54.15 12.95 -36.17
C VAL A 193 53.22 11.80 -35.78
N ARG A 194 52.18 12.08 -34.97
CA ARG A 194 51.17 11.10 -34.57
C ARG A 194 49.76 11.66 -34.70
N PHE A 195 48.83 10.85 -35.18
CA PHE A 195 47.42 11.22 -35.11
C PHE A 195 46.94 11.29 -33.64
N LYS A 196 46.13 12.31 -33.34
CA LYS A 196 45.18 12.34 -32.21
C LYS A 196 43.87 11.66 -32.60
N THR A 197 43.46 11.80 -33.85
CA THR A 197 42.30 11.06 -34.39
C THR A 197 42.53 9.58 -34.19
N SER A 198 41.52 8.88 -33.66
CA SER A 198 41.63 7.44 -33.36
C SER A 198 40.67 6.62 -34.22
N LEU A 199 40.83 5.30 -34.21
CA LEU A 199 39.92 4.37 -34.91
C LEU A 199 38.46 4.47 -34.44
N VAL A 200 38.22 4.96 -33.23
CA VAL A 200 36.86 5.13 -32.67
C VAL A 200 36.08 6.23 -33.41
N GLU A 201 36.77 7.18 -34.04
CA GLU A 201 36.14 8.25 -34.82
C GLU A 201 35.73 7.78 -36.23
N PHE A 202 36.07 6.55 -36.61
CA PHE A 202 35.62 5.91 -37.83
C PHE A 202 34.50 4.91 -37.49
N PRO A 203 33.39 4.92 -38.22
CA PRO A 203 32.34 3.95 -37.97
C PRO A 203 32.79 2.55 -38.43
N SER A 204 32.34 1.51 -37.74
CA SER A 204 32.61 0.12 -38.11
C SER A 204 31.80 -0.36 -39.32
N PHE A 205 30.76 0.39 -39.70
CA PHE A 205 29.94 0.18 -40.89
C PHE A 205 29.53 1.52 -41.54
N LEU A 206 29.25 1.53 -42.84
CA LEU A 206 28.77 2.71 -43.57
C LEU A 206 27.88 2.27 -44.74
N GLU A 207 26.73 2.89 -44.95
CA GLU A 207 25.85 2.54 -46.06
C GLU A 207 26.29 3.20 -47.37
N THR A 208 26.02 2.53 -48.50
CA THR A 208 26.21 3.14 -49.83
C THR A 208 25.32 4.37 -49.96
N GLY A 209 25.90 5.53 -50.27
CA GLY A 209 25.21 6.81 -50.36
C GLY A 209 25.40 7.74 -49.15
N ASP A 210 25.83 7.21 -47.99
CA ASP A 210 26.08 8.00 -46.78
C ASP A 210 27.45 8.68 -46.79
N GLU A 211 27.54 9.92 -46.29
CA GLU A 211 28.79 10.69 -46.23
C GLU A 211 29.49 10.53 -44.87
N LEU A 212 30.65 9.86 -44.86
CA LEU A 212 31.57 9.84 -43.75
C LEU A 212 32.36 11.15 -43.66
N LYS A 213 32.25 11.84 -42.52
CA LYS A 213 33.02 13.04 -42.17
C LYS A 213 33.87 12.81 -40.93
N VAL A 214 35.19 12.89 -41.05
CA VAL A 214 36.10 12.72 -39.90
C VAL A 214 37.12 13.85 -39.83
N ALA A 215 37.19 14.51 -38.68
CA ALA A 215 38.21 15.52 -38.40
C ALA A 215 39.56 14.85 -38.06
N LEU A 216 40.58 15.15 -38.85
CA LEU A 216 41.95 14.64 -38.76
C LEU A 216 42.79 15.59 -37.90
N ARG A 217 43.20 15.11 -36.73
CA ARG A 217 43.88 15.88 -35.70
C ARG A 217 45.22 15.24 -35.37
N ILE A 218 46.21 16.07 -35.05
CA ILE A 218 47.56 15.64 -34.64
C ILE A 218 47.69 15.70 -33.12
N LYS A 219 48.39 14.74 -32.54
CA LYS A 219 48.68 14.69 -31.11
C LYS A 219 49.66 15.81 -30.77
N GLU A 220 49.28 16.65 -29.84
CA GLU A 220 50.08 17.79 -29.38
C GLU A 220 51.48 17.32 -28.94
N GLY A 221 52.52 18.06 -29.35
CA GLY A 221 53.92 17.71 -29.09
C GLY A 221 54.56 16.73 -30.09
N THR A 222 53.84 16.27 -31.13
CA THR A 222 54.38 15.33 -32.13
C THR A 222 54.50 15.95 -33.54
N GLY A 223 55.58 15.63 -34.26
CA GLY A 223 55.82 16.10 -35.64
C GLY A 223 56.08 17.61 -35.79
N THR A 224 56.37 18.06 -37.01
CA THR A 224 56.60 19.48 -37.33
C THR A 224 55.69 19.98 -38.45
N ALA A 225 54.88 21.01 -38.19
CA ALA A 225 53.98 21.61 -39.19
C ALA A 225 54.75 22.20 -40.41
N PRO A 226 54.10 22.37 -41.59
CA PRO A 226 52.73 21.97 -41.93
C PRO A 226 52.54 20.45 -42.05
N PHE A 227 51.29 20.01 -41.87
CA PHE A 227 50.87 18.61 -41.97
C PHE A 227 50.06 18.38 -43.25
N ASP A 228 50.45 17.37 -44.03
CA ASP A 228 49.80 16.98 -45.30
C ASP A 228 49.02 15.67 -45.10
N PHE A 229 47.70 15.71 -45.23
CA PHE A 229 46.83 14.55 -45.06
C PHE A 229 46.43 13.95 -46.41
N LYS A 230 46.48 12.62 -46.52
CA LYS A 230 45.99 11.85 -47.68
C LYS A 230 45.16 10.69 -47.22
N ALA A 231 44.09 10.39 -47.94
CA ALA A 231 43.22 9.27 -47.64
C ALA A 231 42.93 8.42 -48.88
N PHE A 232 42.82 7.10 -48.67
CA PHE A 232 42.52 6.12 -49.70
C PHE A 232 41.52 5.11 -49.18
N ALA A 233 40.45 4.83 -49.94
CA ALA A 233 39.51 3.76 -49.69
C ALA A 233 39.78 2.62 -50.69
N ASN A 234 40.19 1.45 -50.21
CA ASN A 234 40.58 0.31 -51.05
C ASN A 234 41.60 0.68 -52.15
N GLY A 235 42.50 1.62 -51.85
CA GLY A 235 43.53 2.12 -52.78
C GLY A 235 43.08 3.23 -53.74
N LYS A 236 41.79 3.60 -53.79
CA LYS A 236 41.30 4.78 -54.53
C LYS A 236 41.41 6.03 -53.67
N SER A 237 41.88 7.15 -54.23
CA SER A 237 42.02 8.42 -53.48
C SER A 237 40.67 8.94 -53.03
N VAL A 238 40.61 9.43 -51.79
CA VAL A 238 39.42 10.01 -51.15
C VAL A 238 39.70 11.48 -50.83
N PRO A 239 38.73 12.40 -51.03
CA PRO A 239 38.92 13.82 -50.73
C PRO A 239 39.24 14.10 -49.25
N VAL A 240 40.23 14.97 -49.03
CA VAL A 240 40.51 15.60 -47.73
C VAL A 240 40.51 17.11 -47.93
N THR A 241 39.65 17.82 -47.21
CA THR A 241 39.53 19.29 -47.30
C THR A 241 40.04 19.91 -46.01
N GLY A 242 41.18 20.58 -46.06
CA GLY A 242 41.87 21.08 -44.86
C GLY A 242 42.30 19.91 -43.98
N ASP A 243 41.67 19.78 -42.81
CA ASP A 243 41.87 18.72 -41.84
C ASP A 243 40.69 17.74 -41.77
N THR A 244 39.77 17.74 -42.75
CA THR A 244 38.57 16.89 -42.72
C THR A 244 38.54 15.88 -43.86
N LEU A 245 38.40 14.60 -43.53
CA LEU A 245 38.15 13.51 -44.47
C LEU A 245 36.67 13.48 -44.88
N LEU A 246 36.40 13.35 -46.17
CA LEU A 246 35.05 13.19 -46.73
C LEU A 246 35.00 11.94 -47.62
N PHE A 247 34.15 10.96 -47.29
CA PHE A 247 34.01 9.72 -48.05
C PHE A 247 32.55 9.29 -48.19
N THR A 248 32.06 9.14 -49.41
CA THR A 248 30.72 8.59 -49.71
C THR A 248 30.87 7.37 -50.60
N PRO A 249 30.58 6.15 -50.12
CA PRO A 249 30.71 4.94 -50.91
C PRO A 249 29.55 4.78 -51.89
N ALA A 250 29.83 4.29 -53.10
CA ALA A 250 28.80 4.01 -54.12
C ALA A 250 28.26 2.59 -53.98
N GLU A 251 27.13 2.28 -54.64
CA GLU A 251 26.50 0.93 -54.61
C GLU A 251 27.47 -0.22 -54.96
N GLY A 252 28.48 0.02 -55.79
CA GLY A 252 29.49 -0.98 -56.16
C GLY A 252 30.63 -1.18 -55.16
N ASP A 253 30.69 -0.40 -54.08
CA ASP A 253 31.77 -0.44 -53.09
C ASP A 253 31.42 -1.33 -51.87
N THR A 254 30.33 -2.10 -51.91
CA THR A 254 29.89 -3.00 -50.84
C THR A 254 30.94 -4.05 -50.46
N GLY A 255 30.98 -4.43 -49.18
CA GLY A 255 31.97 -5.31 -48.58
C GLY A 255 32.95 -4.55 -47.66
N PHE A 256 34.03 -5.20 -47.25
CA PHE A 256 35.01 -4.56 -46.37
C PHE A 256 35.87 -3.53 -47.12
N CYS A 257 35.78 -2.27 -46.69
CA CYS A 257 36.61 -1.18 -47.16
C CYS A 257 37.76 -0.91 -46.19
N ASN A 258 38.98 -1.01 -46.71
CA ASN A 258 40.18 -0.57 -46.03
C ASN A 258 40.39 0.92 -46.31
N LEU A 259 40.02 1.76 -45.34
CA LEU A 259 40.23 3.20 -45.38
C LEU A 259 41.57 3.52 -44.72
N VAL A 260 42.52 3.99 -45.51
CA VAL A 260 43.89 4.33 -45.09
C VAL A 260 44.05 5.84 -45.13
N VAL A 261 44.30 6.44 -43.97
CA VAL A 261 44.56 7.88 -43.84
C VAL A 261 45.99 8.06 -43.35
N SER A 262 46.80 8.78 -44.11
CA SER A 262 48.19 9.09 -43.75
C SER A 262 48.37 10.60 -43.55
N VAL A 263 49.20 10.97 -42.57
CA VAL A 263 49.72 12.33 -42.44
C VAL A 263 51.22 12.33 -42.66
N LYS A 264 51.75 13.35 -43.33
CA LYS A 264 53.18 13.63 -43.42
C LYS A 264 53.49 15.03 -42.87
N ASP A 265 54.53 15.15 -42.07
CA ASP A 265 55.01 16.42 -41.52
C ASP A 265 56.05 17.08 -42.45
N SER A 266 56.46 18.31 -42.16
CA SER A 266 57.37 19.09 -43.02
C SER A 266 58.79 18.54 -43.09
N THR A 267 59.20 17.74 -42.10
CA THR A 267 60.49 17.04 -42.06
C THR A 267 60.45 15.67 -42.73
N GLY A 268 59.26 15.26 -43.18
CA GLY A 268 59.03 14.06 -43.94
C GLY A 268 58.65 12.83 -43.11
N ASN A 269 58.46 12.98 -41.79
CA ASN A 269 57.92 11.90 -40.96
C ASN A 269 56.44 11.69 -41.31
N SER A 270 55.96 10.46 -41.16
CA SER A 270 54.55 10.15 -41.43
C SER A 270 53.94 9.23 -40.39
N ASP A 271 52.63 9.36 -40.20
CA ASP A 271 51.78 8.43 -39.46
C ASP A 271 50.64 7.94 -40.33
N THR A 272 50.03 6.80 -40.00
CA THR A 272 48.93 6.24 -40.79
C THR A 272 47.91 5.55 -39.91
N ILE A 273 46.63 5.89 -40.09
CA ILE A 273 45.48 5.17 -39.55
C ILE A 273 44.91 4.27 -40.64
N LYS A 274 44.56 3.04 -40.29
CA LYS A 274 43.85 2.10 -41.17
C LYS A 274 42.55 1.69 -40.49
N ALA A 275 41.43 2.23 -40.96
CA ALA A 275 40.10 1.83 -40.52
C ALA A 275 39.54 0.77 -41.47
N LEU A 276 38.98 -0.30 -40.91
CA LEU A 276 38.22 -1.29 -41.66
C LEU A 276 36.73 -0.94 -41.48
N ILE A 277 36.09 -0.52 -42.56
CA ILE A 277 34.68 -0.14 -42.57
C ILE A 277 33.93 -1.17 -43.39
N HIS A 278 32.88 -1.79 -42.84
CA HIS A 278 32.01 -2.64 -43.63
C HIS A 278 31.01 -1.79 -44.40
N ILE A 279 31.20 -1.66 -45.72
CA ILE A 279 30.26 -0.95 -46.58
C ILE A 279 29.12 -1.90 -46.92
N VAL A 280 27.90 -1.51 -46.58
CA VAL A 280 26.70 -2.31 -46.85
C VAL A 280 25.79 -1.58 -47.83
N PRO A 281 24.95 -2.30 -48.61
CA PRO A 281 23.89 -1.67 -49.39
C PRO A 281 23.04 -0.72 -48.51
N SER A 282 22.40 0.28 -49.12
CA SER A 282 21.47 1.16 -48.40
C SER A 282 20.36 0.31 -47.76
N ASN A 283 20.15 0.49 -46.45
CA ASN A 283 19.23 -0.30 -45.64
C ASN A 283 17.78 -0.01 -46.05
N ARG A 284 17.13 -0.96 -46.72
CA ARG A 284 15.78 -0.82 -47.24
C ARG A 284 14.76 -1.17 -46.16
N PRO A 285 13.56 -0.54 -46.15
CA PRO A 285 12.56 -0.83 -45.13
C PRO A 285 11.97 -2.23 -45.32
N PHE A 286 12.01 -3.03 -44.26
CA PHE A 286 11.30 -4.31 -44.19
C PHE A 286 9.80 -4.15 -43.98
N THR A 287 9.08 -5.23 -44.26
CA THR A 287 7.63 -5.33 -44.02
C THR A 287 7.31 -6.43 -43.02
N VAL A 288 6.20 -6.30 -42.31
CA VAL A 288 5.75 -7.28 -41.32
C VAL A 288 4.34 -7.70 -41.66
N SER A 289 4.11 -9.01 -41.75
CA SER A 289 2.80 -9.61 -41.91
C SER A 289 2.44 -10.47 -40.70
N LYS A 290 1.14 -10.74 -40.53
CA LYS A 290 0.57 -11.52 -39.41
C LYS A 290 -0.43 -12.53 -39.93
N ASP A 291 -0.62 -13.61 -39.19
CA ASP A 291 -1.53 -14.71 -39.54
C ASP A 291 -2.93 -14.62 -38.93
N PHE A 292 -3.16 -13.70 -37.98
CA PHE A 292 -4.45 -13.54 -37.30
C PHE A 292 -5.30 -12.37 -37.83
N VAL A 293 -6.62 -12.56 -37.75
CA VAL A 293 -7.63 -11.60 -38.20
C VAL A 293 -8.10 -10.73 -37.03
N LEU A 294 -8.34 -9.45 -37.29
CA LEU A 294 -8.97 -8.55 -36.31
C LEU A 294 -10.47 -8.45 -36.60
N ASN A 295 -11.25 -8.24 -35.54
CA ASN A 295 -12.67 -7.95 -35.67
C ASN A 295 -12.90 -6.54 -36.28
N SER A 296 -14.18 -6.15 -36.45
CA SER A 296 -14.57 -4.84 -36.99
C SER A 296 -14.10 -3.65 -36.16
N ASN A 297 -13.75 -3.86 -34.88
CA ASN A 297 -13.22 -2.84 -33.98
C ASN A 297 -11.69 -2.79 -33.98
N LEU A 298 -11.03 -3.54 -34.88
CA LEU A 298 -9.57 -3.68 -34.97
C LEU A 298 -8.95 -4.38 -33.74
N GLU A 299 -9.70 -5.24 -33.06
CA GLU A 299 -9.24 -6.01 -31.89
C GLU A 299 -9.01 -7.49 -32.26
N LEU A 300 -8.02 -8.11 -31.64
CA LEU A 300 -7.91 -9.57 -31.59
C LEU A 300 -8.83 -10.07 -30.49
N ASP A 301 -9.92 -10.73 -30.89
CA ASP A 301 -10.93 -11.23 -29.96
C ASP A 301 -10.57 -12.63 -29.48
N LEU A 302 -10.22 -12.74 -28.19
CA LEU A 302 -9.93 -13.99 -27.49
C LEU A 302 -10.98 -14.27 -26.40
N SER A 303 -12.12 -13.58 -26.40
CA SER A 303 -13.15 -13.69 -25.36
C SER A 303 -13.74 -15.10 -25.20
N GLY A 304 -13.72 -15.92 -26.27
CA GLY A 304 -14.14 -17.32 -26.24
C GLY A 304 -13.01 -18.35 -26.12
N THR A 305 -11.76 -17.91 -25.87
CA THR A 305 -10.58 -18.77 -25.89
C THR A 305 -10.13 -19.11 -24.46
N MET A 306 -10.11 -20.41 -24.12
CA MET A 306 -9.78 -20.90 -22.77
C MET A 306 -8.38 -21.53 -22.64
N LYS A 307 -7.49 -21.28 -23.61
CA LYS A 307 -6.11 -21.80 -23.64
C LYS A 307 -5.16 -20.74 -24.21
N PRO A 308 -3.84 -20.81 -23.91
CA PRO A 308 -2.87 -19.91 -24.51
C PRO A 308 -2.88 -19.97 -26.04
N GLU A 309 -2.89 -18.81 -26.69
CA GLU A 309 -2.91 -18.63 -28.13
C GLU A 309 -1.53 -18.18 -28.63
N THR A 310 -1.09 -18.68 -29.78
CA THR A 310 0.21 -18.31 -30.37
C THR A 310 0.00 -17.46 -31.61
N LEU A 311 0.43 -16.19 -31.56
CA LEU A 311 0.37 -15.24 -32.66
C LEU A 311 1.66 -15.31 -33.48
N THR A 312 1.57 -15.51 -34.80
CA THR A 312 2.75 -15.58 -35.67
C THR A 312 2.91 -14.29 -36.46
N PHE A 313 4.14 -13.80 -36.47
CA PHE A 313 4.54 -12.65 -37.29
C PHE A 313 5.66 -13.06 -38.23
N VAL A 314 5.58 -12.58 -39.48
CA VAL A 314 6.57 -12.85 -40.53
C VAL A 314 7.16 -11.52 -40.99
N ILE A 315 8.46 -11.36 -40.77
CA ILE A 315 9.25 -10.25 -41.27
C ILE A 315 9.72 -10.61 -42.68
N THR A 316 9.46 -9.74 -43.64
CA THR A 316 9.94 -9.85 -45.01
C THR A 316 10.84 -8.66 -45.30
N ASP A 317 12.13 -8.95 -45.39
CA ASP A 317 13.17 -7.95 -45.61
C ASP A 317 13.78 -8.12 -47.00
N PRO A 318 13.86 -7.06 -47.83
CA PRO A 318 14.52 -7.15 -49.13
C PRO A 318 16.05 -7.24 -49.08
N ASP A 319 16.74 -6.93 -47.96
CA ASP A 319 18.21 -7.05 -47.89
C ASP A 319 18.71 -8.45 -47.43
N PRO A 320 20.00 -8.78 -47.63
CA PRO A 320 20.55 -10.09 -47.32
C PRO A 320 20.67 -10.38 -45.81
N VAL A 321 20.38 -11.63 -45.42
CA VAL A 321 20.36 -12.13 -44.02
C VAL A 321 21.68 -11.89 -43.24
N ASP A 322 22.80 -11.77 -43.93
CA ASP A 322 24.12 -11.47 -43.38
C ASP A 322 24.28 -10.02 -42.85
N VAL A 323 23.35 -9.13 -43.23
CA VAL A 323 23.31 -7.72 -42.82
C VAL A 323 22.25 -7.47 -41.74
N GLU A 324 21.20 -8.29 -41.64
CA GLU A 324 19.92 -7.91 -41.02
C GLU A 324 19.44 -8.83 -39.89
N ARG A 325 20.08 -8.76 -38.71
CA ARG A 325 19.48 -9.40 -37.52
C ARG A 325 18.41 -8.47 -36.94
N HIS A 326 17.15 -8.88 -36.98
CA HIS A 326 16.05 -8.16 -36.33
C HIS A 326 16.00 -8.47 -34.83
N THR A 327 15.96 -7.41 -34.03
CA THR A 327 15.61 -7.50 -32.61
C THR A 327 14.14 -7.17 -32.44
N VAL A 328 13.40 -8.06 -31.80
CA VAL A 328 11.97 -7.91 -31.53
C VAL A 328 11.77 -7.66 -30.04
N LYS A 329 11.15 -6.54 -29.69
CA LYS A 329 10.69 -6.26 -28.34
C LYS A 329 9.18 -6.34 -28.31
N THR A 330 8.65 -7.23 -27.48
CA THR A 330 7.21 -7.34 -27.26
C THR A 330 6.85 -6.90 -25.85
N SER A 331 5.72 -6.22 -25.71
CA SER A 331 5.18 -5.89 -24.39
C SER A 331 3.69 -6.15 -24.26
N LEU A 332 3.32 -6.67 -23.09
CA LEU A 332 1.96 -7.06 -22.69
C LEU A 332 1.85 -6.91 -21.16
N LEU A 333 0.83 -6.23 -20.61
CA LEU A 333 0.57 -6.13 -19.16
C LEU A 333 1.83 -5.97 -18.27
N ASN A 334 2.74 -5.06 -18.64
CA ASN A 334 4.01 -4.75 -17.95
C ASN A 334 5.12 -5.83 -18.04
N THR A 335 5.00 -6.81 -18.93
CA THR A 335 6.09 -7.71 -19.30
C THR A 335 6.74 -7.18 -20.58
N GLU A 336 8.07 -7.01 -20.59
CA GLU A 336 8.86 -6.78 -21.81
C GLU A 336 9.66 -8.04 -22.08
N ARG A 337 9.55 -8.58 -23.29
CA ARG A 337 10.38 -9.69 -23.74
C ARG A 337 11.15 -9.26 -24.97
N VAL A 338 12.45 -9.50 -24.95
CA VAL A 338 13.33 -9.29 -26.10
C VAL A 338 13.59 -10.66 -26.73
N GLU A 339 13.20 -10.81 -27.98
CA GLU A 339 13.45 -12.00 -28.78
C GLU A 339 14.20 -11.63 -30.05
N THR A 340 14.94 -12.57 -30.61
CA THR A 340 15.51 -12.44 -31.95
C THR A 340 14.62 -13.21 -32.90
N ALA A 341 14.26 -12.61 -34.05
CA ALA A 341 13.55 -13.36 -35.09
C ALA A 341 14.40 -14.56 -35.52
N GLY A 342 13.74 -15.68 -35.82
CA GLY A 342 14.43 -16.87 -36.34
C GLY A 342 15.14 -16.58 -37.67
N PRO A 343 16.02 -17.48 -38.15
CA PRO A 343 16.68 -17.34 -39.45
C PRO A 343 15.70 -17.26 -40.64
N ASP A 344 14.45 -17.65 -40.41
CA ASP A 344 13.33 -17.62 -41.34
C ASP A 344 12.50 -16.32 -41.28
N GLY A 345 12.91 -15.33 -40.48
CA GLY A 345 12.20 -14.06 -40.31
C GLY A 345 10.90 -14.19 -39.49
N VAL A 346 10.70 -15.31 -38.79
CA VAL A 346 9.48 -15.58 -38.03
C VAL A 346 9.72 -15.41 -36.53
N PHE A 347 8.78 -14.77 -35.84
CA PHE A 347 8.71 -14.78 -34.38
C PHE A 347 7.27 -15.04 -33.90
N ARG A 348 7.13 -15.51 -32.67
CA ARG A 348 5.84 -15.95 -32.11
C ARG A 348 5.60 -15.32 -30.75
N VAL A 349 4.41 -14.78 -30.55
CA VAL A 349 3.98 -14.22 -29.27
C VAL A 349 2.91 -15.11 -28.67
N ILE A 350 3.13 -15.62 -27.47
CA ILE A 350 2.13 -16.40 -26.74
C ILE A 350 1.32 -15.44 -25.87
N VAL A 351 0.01 -15.46 -26.05
CA VAL A 351 -0.95 -14.71 -25.25
C VAL A 351 -1.76 -15.69 -24.44
N ASP A 352 -1.80 -15.52 -23.12
CA ASP A 352 -2.61 -16.36 -22.24
C ASP A 352 -3.93 -15.66 -21.88
N PRO A 353 -5.06 -16.06 -22.47
CA PRO A 353 -6.36 -15.46 -22.18
C PRO A 353 -6.96 -15.92 -20.84
N THR A 354 -6.35 -16.91 -20.16
CA THR A 354 -6.90 -17.47 -18.92
C THR A 354 -6.62 -16.62 -17.67
N LEU A 355 -5.82 -15.56 -17.80
CA LEU A 355 -5.52 -14.66 -16.69
C LEU A 355 -6.76 -13.87 -16.27
N PRO A 356 -7.20 -13.96 -14.99
CA PRO A 356 -8.40 -13.28 -14.52
C PRO A 356 -8.22 -11.76 -14.42
N GLY A 357 -9.32 -11.01 -14.57
CA GLY A 357 -9.38 -9.57 -14.26
C GLY A 357 -8.89 -8.61 -15.36
N ILE A 358 -8.59 -9.10 -16.56
CA ILE A 358 -8.11 -8.27 -17.69
C ILE A 358 -9.17 -8.25 -18.79
N VAL A 359 -9.84 -7.13 -19.04
CA VAL A 359 -10.84 -7.08 -20.14
C VAL A 359 -10.17 -6.81 -21.49
N ARG A 360 -9.16 -5.94 -21.49
CA ARG A 360 -8.37 -5.55 -22.67
C ARG A 360 -6.90 -5.42 -22.28
N ASP A 361 -6.02 -5.75 -23.22
CA ASP A 361 -4.60 -5.41 -23.17
C ASP A 361 -4.12 -4.92 -24.54
N THR A 362 -2.93 -4.33 -24.58
CA THR A 362 -2.28 -3.87 -25.81
C THR A 362 -0.97 -4.60 -26.01
N LEU A 363 -0.90 -5.44 -27.03
CA LEU A 363 0.35 -6.00 -27.52
C LEU A 363 1.09 -4.93 -28.32
N SER A 364 2.20 -4.45 -27.77
CA SER A 364 3.11 -3.56 -28.50
C SER A 364 4.32 -4.36 -28.98
N ILE A 365 4.68 -4.19 -30.24
CA ILE A 365 5.82 -4.86 -30.85
C ILE A 365 6.69 -3.80 -31.50
N VAL A 366 7.96 -3.75 -31.11
CA VAL A 366 8.98 -2.90 -31.73
C VAL A 366 10.01 -3.81 -32.36
N ILE A 367 10.12 -3.73 -33.69
CA ILE A 367 11.09 -4.50 -34.47
C ILE A 367 12.12 -3.52 -34.97
N THR A 368 13.39 -3.77 -34.67
CA THR A 368 14.52 -2.95 -35.13
C THR A 368 15.49 -3.85 -35.85
N ASP A 369 15.79 -3.53 -37.12
CA ASP A 369 16.86 -4.20 -37.85
C ASP A 369 18.25 -3.70 -37.39
N ARG A 370 19.31 -4.21 -38.01
CA ARG A 370 20.68 -3.81 -37.65
C ARG A 370 21.06 -2.41 -38.17
N GLY A 371 20.44 -1.96 -39.26
CA GLY A 371 20.63 -0.62 -39.83
C GLY A 371 19.91 0.49 -39.05
N GLY A 372 19.03 0.12 -38.11
CA GLY A 372 18.31 1.03 -37.22
C GLY A 372 16.90 1.38 -37.69
N VAL A 373 16.42 0.82 -38.81
CA VAL A 373 15.02 0.98 -39.21
C VAL A 373 14.15 0.26 -38.19
N THR A 374 13.14 0.98 -37.71
CA THR A 374 12.25 0.50 -36.66
C THR A 374 10.81 0.51 -37.13
N VAL A 375 10.13 -0.62 -36.98
CA VAL A 375 8.68 -0.77 -37.21
C VAL A 375 8.02 -1.04 -35.87
N SER A 376 7.03 -0.21 -35.53
CA SER A 376 6.21 -0.37 -34.34
C SER A 376 4.80 -0.84 -34.73
N LEU A 377 4.36 -1.94 -34.14
CA LEU A 377 3.02 -2.49 -34.29
C LEU A 377 2.30 -2.45 -32.94
N SER A 378 0.99 -2.21 -32.97
CA SER A 378 0.15 -2.21 -31.79
C SER A 378 -1.16 -2.94 -32.09
N TYR A 379 -1.51 -3.91 -31.26
CA TYR A 379 -2.75 -4.67 -31.38
C TYR A 379 -3.47 -4.66 -30.03
N VAL A 380 -4.74 -4.28 -30.05
CA VAL A 380 -5.62 -4.43 -28.89
C VAL A 380 -6.10 -5.86 -28.83
N ILE A 381 -5.91 -6.50 -27.68
CA ILE A 381 -6.41 -7.85 -27.39
C ILE A 381 -7.61 -7.69 -26.47
N TYR A 382 -8.73 -8.27 -26.88
CA TYR A 382 -9.95 -8.33 -26.09
C TYR A 382 -10.10 -9.73 -25.50
N TYR A 383 -10.16 -9.83 -24.16
CA TYR A 383 -10.21 -11.11 -23.45
C TYR A 383 -11.60 -11.45 -22.92
N GLY A 384 -12.61 -10.63 -23.21
CA GLY A 384 -13.94 -10.78 -22.65
C GLY A 384 -14.15 -10.01 -21.33
N ARG A 385 -15.41 -9.80 -20.98
CA ARG A 385 -15.89 -9.19 -19.75
C ARG A 385 -16.31 -10.28 -18.77
N PRO A 386 -16.21 -10.02 -17.45
CA PRO A 386 -16.73 -10.96 -16.46
C PRO A 386 -18.24 -11.22 -16.63
N PRO A 387 -18.74 -12.36 -16.09
CA PRO A 387 -20.16 -12.67 -16.07
C PRO A 387 -21.00 -11.55 -15.46
N HIS A 388 -22.27 -11.47 -15.85
CA HIS A 388 -23.21 -10.57 -15.20
C HIS A 388 -23.35 -10.94 -13.72
N VAL A 389 -23.24 -9.93 -12.85
CA VAL A 389 -23.55 -10.08 -11.43
C VAL A 389 -24.97 -10.62 -11.29
N PRO A 390 -25.15 -11.79 -10.63
CA PRO A 390 -26.48 -12.35 -10.39
C PRO A 390 -27.42 -11.31 -9.77
N SER A 391 -28.61 -11.16 -10.35
CA SER A 391 -29.57 -10.11 -9.98
C SER A 391 -31.01 -10.60 -10.08
N LEU A 392 -31.98 -9.80 -9.62
CA LEU A 392 -33.42 -10.13 -9.65
C LEU A 392 -33.71 -11.52 -9.04
N PRO A 393 -33.34 -11.75 -7.78
CA PRO A 393 -33.52 -13.05 -7.14
C PRO A 393 -35.00 -13.38 -6.96
N PHE A 394 -35.32 -14.66 -7.09
CA PHE A 394 -36.45 -15.28 -6.44
C PHE A 394 -35.93 -16.42 -5.55
N PRO A 395 -36.41 -16.56 -4.31
CA PRO A 395 -37.29 -15.64 -3.62
C PRO A 395 -36.64 -14.26 -3.47
N VAL A 396 -37.44 -13.19 -3.60
CA VAL A 396 -36.94 -11.84 -3.31
C VAL A 396 -36.65 -11.74 -1.81
N VAL A 397 -35.81 -10.77 -1.44
CA VAL A 397 -35.43 -10.50 -0.05
C VAL A 397 -36.67 -10.52 0.86
N ASP A 398 -36.60 -11.30 1.93
CA ASP A 398 -37.61 -11.48 2.97
C ASP A 398 -38.96 -12.09 2.52
N THR A 399 -38.97 -12.82 1.40
CA THR A 399 -40.16 -13.63 1.03
C THR A 399 -40.41 -14.73 2.07
N ALA A 400 -41.62 -14.80 2.61
CA ALA A 400 -42.07 -15.93 3.42
C ALA A 400 -42.67 -17.01 2.51
N ILE A 401 -42.13 -18.23 2.56
CA ILE A 401 -42.59 -19.36 1.75
C ILE A 401 -42.87 -20.55 2.66
N TYR A 402 -44.10 -21.05 2.61
CA TYR A 402 -44.47 -22.27 3.34
C TYR A 402 -44.13 -23.52 2.52
N ALA A 403 -42.84 -23.79 2.32
CA ALA A 403 -42.34 -25.01 1.69
C ALA A 403 -40.95 -25.35 2.23
N THR A 404 -40.60 -26.64 2.20
CA THR A 404 -39.26 -27.13 2.53
C THR A 404 -38.37 -27.23 1.29
N ASP A 405 -38.99 -27.22 0.10
CA ASP A 405 -38.33 -27.20 -1.19
C ASP A 405 -38.59 -25.84 -1.84
N ILE A 406 -37.54 -25.04 -1.99
CA ILE A 406 -37.63 -23.65 -2.42
C ILE A 406 -36.93 -23.51 -3.77
N PRO A 407 -37.67 -23.23 -4.86
CA PRO A 407 -37.04 -22.91 -6.13
C PRO A 407 -36.41 -21.53 -6.04
N LEU A 408 -35.11 -21.47 -6.29
CA LEU A 408 -34.36 -20.25 -6.50
C LEU A 408 -34.32 -19.93 -8.00
N SER A 409 -34.40 -18.65 -8.34
CA SER A 409 -34.07 -18.17 -9.68
C SER A 409 -33.40 -16.81 -9.62
N TRP A 410 -32.64 -16.48 -10.65
CA TRP A 410 -31.97 -15.18 -10.78
C TRP A 410 -31.82 -14.83 -12.26
N LYS A 411 -31.40 -13.60 -12.54
CA LYS A 411 -30.90 -13.20 -13.84
C LYS A 411 -29.37 -13.30 -13.83
N GLY A 412 -28.81 -13.96 -14.83
CA GLY A 412 -27.38 -14.10 -15.05
C GLY A 412 -27.03 -14.01 -16.54
N GLY A 413 -25.93 -14.64 -16.92
CA GLY A 413 -25.39 -14.69 -18.28
C GLY A 413 -24.04 -13.99 -18.37
N ASP A 414 -23.50 -13.96 -19.58
CA ASP A 414 -22.23 -13.33 -19.87
C ASP A 414 -22.40 -12.23 -20.93
N PRO A 415 -21.76 -11.05 -20.78
CA PRO A 415 -21.86 -9.98 -21.77
C PRO A 415 -21.36 -10.36 -23.17
N ASP A 416 -20.48 -11.35 -23.28
CA ASP A 416 -19.87 -11.83 -24.53
C ASP A 416 -20.45 -13.16 -25.00
N GLY A 417 -21.43 -13.71 -24.27
CA GLY A 417 -22.13 -14.94 -24.64
C GLY A 417 -21.40 -16.22 -24.25
N ASN A 418 -20.38 -16.12 -23.38
CA ASN A 418 -19.69 -17.28 -22.84
C ASN A 418 -20.63 -18.14 -21.96
N PRO A 419 -20.45 -19.48 -21.92
CA PRO A 419 -21.15 -20.33 -20.97
C PRO A 419 -20.85 -19.93 -19.53
N VAL A 420 -21.88 -19.80 -18.69
CA VAL A 420 -21.75 -19.40 -17.28
C VAL A 420 -22.29 -20.52 -16.39
N SER A 421 -21.52 -20.87 -15.38
CA SER A 421 -21.95 -21.72 -14.27
C SER A 421 -22.24 -20.89 -13.03
N TYR A 422 -23.15 -21.35 -12.18
CA TYR A 422 -23.58 -20.66 -10.97
C TYR A 422 -23.41 -21.56 -9.76
N ALA A 423 -22.51 -21.17 -8.84
CA ALA A 423 -22.38 -21.81 -7.54
C ALA A 423 -23.38 -21.18 -6.56
N VAL A 424 -24.21 -22.02 -5.94
CA VAL A 424 -25.26 -21.64 -5.00
C VAL A 424 -24.79 -21.88 -3.58
N TYR A 425 -24.94 -20.88 -2.72
CA TYR A 425 -24.60 -20.97 -1.31
C TYR A 425 -25.76 -20.50 -0.43
N TYR A 426 -25.93 -21.11 0.74
CA TYR A 426 -26.95 -20.74 1.72
C TYR A 426 -26.50 -20.94 3.16
N SER A 427 -27.13 -20.25 4.12
CA SER A 427 -26.85 -20.37 5.55
C SER A 427 -28.04 -20.04 6.45
N LEU A 428 -27.88 -20.40 7.72
CA LEU A 428 -28.71 -20.00 8.85
C LEU A 428 -28.12 -18.83 9.66
N SER A 429 -26.86 -18.45 9.41
CA SER A 429 -26.17 -17.35 10.08
C SER A 429 -25.32 -16.54 9.08
N GLU A 430 -25.02 -15.28 9.41
CA GLU A 430 -24.24 -14.38 8.55
C GLU A 430 -22.77 -14.81 8.37
N GLU A 431 -22.26 -15.68 9.24
CA GLU A 431 -20.82 -15.94 9.34
C GLU A 431 -20.34 -17.13 8.47
N GLU A 432 -21.22 -18.04 8.04
CA GLU A 432 -20.80 -19.24 7.28
C GLU A 432 -21.81 -19.66 6.20
N LEU A 433 -21.56 -19.25 4.96
CA LEU A 433 -22.30 -19.74 3.79
C LEU A 433 -21.87 -21.16 3.39
N SER A 434 -22.81 -22.11 3.44
CA SER A 434 -22.62 -23.49 3.00
C SER A 434 -22.89 -23.63 1.50
N TYR A 435 -22.05 -24.41 0.82
CA TYR A 435 -22.21 -24.72 -0.60
C TYR A 435 -23.39 -25.69 -0.82
N ALA A 436 -24.37 -25.29 -1.63
CA ALA A 436 -25.54 -26.11 -1.97
C ALA A 436 -25.33 -26.91 -3.26
N GLY A 437 -24.63 -26.36 -4.24
CA GLY A 437 -24.45 -26.99 -5.54
C GLY A 437 -24.06 -26.01 -6.64
N THR A 438 -23.87 -26.52 -7.85
CA THR A 438 -23.58 -25.73 -9.06
C THR A 438 -24.58 -26.09 -10.15
N THR A 439 -24.99 -25.12 -10.96
CA THR A 439 -25.90 -25.30 -12.10
C THR A 439 -25.48 -24.42 -13.29
N GLU A 440 -25.84 -24.82 -14.50
CA GLU A 440 -25.71 -23.99 -15.72
C GLU A 440 -27.00 -23.20 -16.02
N ASP A 441 -28.12 -23.61 -15.41
CA ASP A 441 -29.39 -22.90 -15.50
C ASP A 441 -29.42 -21.70 -14.54
N THR A 442 -30.27 -20.71 -14.81
CA THR A 442 -30.52 -19.59 -13.89
C THR A 442 -31.54 -19.94 -12.79
N THR A 443 -31.61 -21.23 -12.43
CA THR A 443 -32.54 -21.79 -11.44
C THR A 443 -31.88 -22.91 -10.64
N PHE A 444 -32.21 -23.02 -9.35
CA PHE A 444 -31.73 -24.09 -8.47
C PHE A 444 -32.74 -24.34 -7.35
N THR A 445 -33.03 -25.60 -6.98
CA THR A 445 -33.95 -25.89 -5.87
C THR A 445 -33.17 -26.25 -4.62
N LEU A 446 -33.36 -25.49 -3.55
CA LEU A 446 -32.94 -25.91 -2.21
C LEU A 446 -33.99 -26.86 -1.65
N THR A 447 -33.59 -28.04 -1.20
CA THR A 447 -34.48 -29.07 -0.66
C THR A 447 -34.25 -29.32 0.82
N GLU A 448 -35.22 -29.93 1.49
CA GLU A 448 -35.11 -30.36 2.90
C GLU A 448 -34.81 -29.22 3.88
N LEU A 449 -35.25 -28.01 3.56
CA LEU A 449 -35.09 -26.86 4.45
C LEU A 449 -35.95 -27.02 5.71
N LEU A 450 -35.42 -26.57 6.83
CA LEU A 450 -36.16 -26.48 8.08
C LEU A 450 -37.29 -25.47 7.92
N ARG A 451 -38.46 -25.79 8.45
CA ARG A 451 -39.58 -24.84 8.57
C ARG A 451 -39.24 -23.78 9.62
N ASP A 452 -39.97 -22.67 9.59
CA ASP A 452 -39.87 -21.57 10.58
C ASP A 452 -38.45 -20.97 10.71
N THR A 453 -37.69 -21.01 9.62
CA THR A 453 -36.25 -20.73 9.61
C THR A 453 -35.93 -19.61 8.62
N LEU A 454 -35.06 -18.67 9.03
CA LEU A 454 -34.51 -17.65 8.13
C LEU A 454 -33.31 -18.24 7.40
N TYR A 455 -33.31 -18.14 6.08
CA TYR A 455 -32.19 -18.52 5.24
C TYR A 455 -31.60 -17.29 4.58
N GLN A 456 -30.28 -17.26 4.51
CA GLN A 456 -29.52 -16.34 3.68
C GLN A 456 -28.92 -17.13 2.53
N TRP A 457 -28.81 -16.53 1.34
CA TRP A 457 -28.25 -17.21 0.18
C TRP A 457 -27.57 -16.22 -0.77
N ARG A 458 -26.62 -16.73 -1.56
CA ARG A 458 -25.96 -15.98 -2.63
C ARG A 458 -25.66 -16.87 -3.81
N ILE A 459 -25.43 -16.25 -4.95
CA ILE A 459 -25.01 -16.90 -6.18
C ILE A 459 -23.66 -16.33 -6.61
N VAL A 460 -22.73 -17.20 -7.00
CA VAL A 460 -21.47 -16.82 -7.63
C VAL A 460 -21.52 -17.32 -9.07
N ALA A 461 -21.56 -16.40 -10.03
CA ALA A 461 -21.48 -16.70 -11.46
C ALA A 461 -20.01 -16.80 -11.88
N PHE A 462 -19.65 -17.80 -12.67
CA PHE A 462 -18.29 -17.97 -13.20
C PHE A 462 -18.32 -18.56 -14.61
N ASP A 463 -17.49 -18.03 -15.51
CA ASP A 463 -17.36 -18.47 -16.92
C ASP A 463 -16.10 -19.33 -17.15
N GLY A 464 -15.44 -19.74 -16.07
CA GLY A 464 -14.18 -20.48 -16.09
C GLY A 464 -12.93 -19.60 -16.05
N ARG A 465 -13.07 -18.28 -16.23
CA ARG A 465 -11.98 -17.30 -16.16
C ARG A 465 -12.22 -16.28 -15.04
N ASP A 466 -13.35 -15.61 -15.09
CA ASP A 466 -13.74 -14.53 -14.20
C ASP A 466 -14.93 -14.98 -13.32
N SER A 467 -15.11 -14.32 -12.17
CA SER A 467 -16.20 -14.58 -11.23
C SER A 467 -16.97 -13.30 -10.90
N ALA A 468 -18.29 -13.38 -10.82
CA ALA A 468 -19.16 -12.31 -10.38
C ALA A 468 -20.02 -12.74 -9.19
N TYR A 469 -19.91 -11.99 -8.09
CA TYR A 469 -20.57 -12.31 -6.82
C TYR A 469 -21.91 -11.57 -6.72
N GLY A 470 -23.01 -12.30 -6.62
CA GLY A 470 -24.32 -11.75 -6.31
C GLY A 470 -24.38 -11.20 -4.87
N PRO A 471 -25.32 -10.27 -4.59
CA PRO A 471 -25.62 -9.84 -3.24
C PRO A 471 -26.06 -11.01 -2.34
N LEU A 472 -25.97 -10.80 -1.03
CA LEU A 472 -26.57 -11.69 -0.05
C LEU A 472 -28.08 -11.42 0.01
N TRP A 473 -28.89 -12.44 -0.28
CA TRP A 473 -30.35 -12.38 -0.24
C TRP A 473 -30.89 -13.22 0.91
N THR A 474 -32.13 -12.96 1.31
CA THR A 474 -32.80 -13.66 2.42
C THR A 474 -34.16 -14.19 2.00
N PHE A 475 -34.57 -15.32 2.57
CA PHE A 475 -35.97 -15.78 2.55
C PHE A 475 -36.27 -16.54 3.85
N GLY A 476 -37.54 -16.58 4.23
CA GLY A 476 -37.98 -17.32 5.41
C GLY A 476 -38.89 -18.47 5.03
N THR A 477 -38.76 -19.61 5.71
CA THR A 477 -39.68 -20.75 5.58
C THR A 477 -40.88 -20.65 6.55
N TYR A 478 -41.32 -19.42 6.84
CA TYR A 478 -42.40 -19.12 7.80
C TYR A 478 -43.78 -19.31 7.18
N ASN A 479 -44.76 -19.57 8.05
CA ASN A 479 -46.16 -19.51 7.67
C ASN A 479 -46.68 -18.07 7.81
N GLN A 480 -46.70 -17.31 6.72
CA GLN A 480 -47.44 -16.05 6.70
C GLN A 480 -48.94 -16.36 6.65
N ILE A 481 -49.67 -15.93 7.69
CA ILE A 481 -51.08 -16.27 7.88
C ILE A 481 -51.99 -15.27 7.18
N ALA A 482 -51.63 -13.99 7.23
CA ALA A 482 -52.39 -12.91 6.61
C ALA A 482 -51.58 -11.61 6.51
N LYS A 483 -52.12 -10.65 5.77
CA LYS A 483 -51.82 -9.21 5.84
C LYS A 483 -53.04 -8.47 6.34
N ILE A 484 -52.84 -7.46 7.18
CA ILE A 484 -53.90 -6.57 7.64
C ILE A 484 -53.69 -5.22 6.99
N TYR A 485 -54.52 -4.91 6.00
CA TYR A 485 -54.49 -3.63 5.30
C TYR A 485 -55.27 -2.58 6.08
N LEU A 486 -54.71 -1.38 6.15
CA LEU A 486 -55.32 -0.21 6.77
C LEU A 486 -55.86 0.72 5.68
N ASN A 487 -57.15 1.01 5.75
CA ASN A 487 -57.84 1.94 4.87
C ASN A 487 -58.26 3.18 5.65
N THR A 488 -57.48 4.24 5.50
CA THR A 488 -57.69 5.56 6.11
C THR A 488 -58.21 6.59 5.11
N THR A 489 -58.54 6.17 3.89
CA THR A 489 -59.24 6.99 2.87
C THR A 489 -60.70 7.25 3.28
N SER A 490 -61.41 8.05 2.50
CA SER A 490 -62.85 8.32 2.66
C SER A 490 -63.75 7.08 2.58
N SER A 491 -63.24 5.96 2.06
CA SER A 491 -63.94 4.66 2.04
C SER A 491 -63.72 3.80 3.28
N GLY A 492 -62.79 4.21 4.15
CA GLY A 492 -62.42 3.55 5.40
C GLY A 492 -62.57 4.50 6.59
N ALA A 493 -61.49 4.73 7.34
CA ALA A 493 -61.54 5.57 8.53
C ALA A 493 -61.58 7.09 8.27
N ASP A 494 -61.29 7.53 7.04
CA ASP A 494 -61.41 8.92 6.61
C ASP A 494 -60.70 9.92 7.53
N ILE A 495 -59.39 9.74 7.73
CA ILE A 495 -58.57 10.63 8.55
C ILE A 495 -57.67 11.53 7.70
N SER A 496 -57.45 12.75 8.17
CA SER A 496 -56.76 13.81 7.42
C SER A 496 -55.31 14.05 7.86
N THR A 497 -54.89 13.49 8.99
CA THR A 497 -53.53 13.62 9.53
C THR A 497 -53.01 12.29 10.04
N ASP A 498 -51.72 12.00 9.84
CA ASP A 498 -51.07 10.80 10.35
C ASP A 498 -51.22 10.68 11.87
N VAL A 499 -51.33 9.45 12.35
CA VAL A 499 -51.51 9.14 13.77
C VAL A 499 -50.38 8.24 14.26
N THR A 500 -49.64 8.67 15.28
CA THR A 500 -48.44 7.96 15.75
C THR A 500 -48.65 7.24 17.07
N GLY A 501 -48.13 6.01 17.23
CA GLY A 501 -48.21 5.25 18.48
C GLY A 501 -49.59 4.67 18.77
N PHE A 502 -50.31 4.23 17.73
CA PHE A 502 -51.72 3.81 17.80
C PHE A 502 -51.89 2.30 18.07
N PRO A 503 -52.61 1.89 19.14
CA PRO A 503 -52.98 0.49 19.35
C PRO A 503 -54.09 0.03 18.39
N LEU A 504 -53.71 -0.70 17.35
CA LEU A 504 -54.63 -1.31 16.39
C LEU A 504 -55.27 -2.57 16.99
N LYS A 505 -56.59 -2.71 16.90
CA LYS A 505 -57.30 -3.94 17.23
C LYS A 505 -57.27 -4.87 16.03
N VAL A 506 -56.86 -6.11 16.27
CA VAL A 506 -56.85 -7.20 15.32
C VAL A 506 -57.77 -8.31 15.83
N THR A 507 -58.68 -8.76 14.99
CA THR A 507 -59.53 -9.91 15.29
C THR A 507 -59.18 -11.05 14.36
N LEU A 508 -58.69 -12.15 14.93
CA LEU A 508 -58.54 -13.41 14.21
C LEU A 508 -59.80 -14.24 14.41
N ASP A 509 -60.27 -14.88 13.36
CA ASP A 509 -61.49 -15.68 13.37
C ASP A 509 -61.24 -17.08 12.79
N SER A 510 -62.31 -17.86 12.60
CA SER A 510 -62.29 -19.22 12.06
C SER A 510 -61.60 -19.40 10.72
N THR A 511 -61.26 -18.32 10.02
CA THR A 511 -60.39 -18.41 8.87
C THR A 511 -59.02 -18.93 9.31
N VAL A 512 -58.47 -18.52 10.47
CA VAL A 512 -57.13 -18.92 10.96
C VAL A 512 -57.18 -20.34 11.51
N ASP A 513 -56.13 -21.12 11.23
CA ASP A 513 -55.97 -22.45 11.84
C ASP A 513 -55.38 -22.34 13.25
N PHE A 514 -56.28 -22.26 14.25
CA PHE A 514 -55.93 -22.22 15.67
C PHE A 514 -55.28 -23.52 16.21
N SER A 515 -55.16 -24.57 15.40
CA SER A 515 -54.34 -25.74 15.77
C SER A 515 -52.84 -25.54 15.50
N VAL A 516 -52.51 -24.59 14.61
CA VAL A 516 -51.15 -24.24 14.21
C VAL A 516 -50.73 -22.91 14.83
N VAL A 517 -51.62 -21.91 14.79
CA VAL A 517 -51.39 -20.59 15.38
C VAL A 517 -51.75 -20.64 16.86
N THR A 518 -50.83 -20.22 17.72
CA THR A 518 -50.96 -20.23 19.18
C THR A 518 -50.48 -18.89 19.76
N PRO A 519 -50.84 -18.55 21.01
CA PRO A 519 -50.32 -17.36 21.68
C PRO A 519 -48.78 -17.31 21.72
N GLY A 520 -48.11 -18.46 21.76
CA GLY A 520 -46.65 -18.56 21.89
C GLY A 520 -45.88 -18.53 20.56
N ASN A 521 -46.55 -18.48 19.41
CA ASN A 521 -45.87 -18.47 18.11
C ASN A 521 -46.37 -17.39 17.14
N ILE A 522 -47.44 -16.67 17.48
CA ILE A 522 -47.94 -15.56 16.68
C ILE A 522 -47.04 -14.33 16.79
N LEU A 523 -46.83 -13.63 15.68
CA LEU A 523 -46.07 -12.40 15.64
C LEU A 523 -46.59 -11.44 14.57
N PHE A 524 -46.38 -10.14 14.82
CA PHE A 524 -46.79 -9.05 13.92
C PHE A 524 -45.57 -8.33 13.39
N LYS A 525 -45.58 -8.02 12.09
CA LYS A 525 -44.44 -7.45 11.37
C LYS A 525 -44.86 -6.28 10.51
N LYS A 526 -44.01 -5.25 10.48
CA LYS A 526 -44.09 -4.21 9.44
C LYS A 526 -43.69 -4.79 8.08
N SER A 527 -43.94 -4.04 7.00
CA SER A 527 -43.46 -4.39 5.66
C SER A 527 -41.94 -4.62 5.59
N ASN A 528 -41.18 -3.91 6.42
CA ASN A 528 -39.72 -4.06 6.57
C ASN A 528 -39.29 -5.15 7.57
N ARG A 529 -40.19 -6.06 7.96
CA ARG A 529 -39.93 -7.20 8.88
C ARG A 529 -39.56 -6.81 10.31
N THR A 530 -39.68 -5.55 10.71
CA THR A 530 -39.53 -5.15 12.12
C THR A 530 -40.68 -5.73 12.94
N SER A 531 -40.36 -6.37 14.07
CA SER A 531 -41.37 -6.89 15.00
C SER A 531 -42.19 -5.76 15.59
N ILE A 532 -43.49 -5.99 15.75
CA ILE A 532 -44.43 -5.06 16.36
C ILE A 532 -44.89 -5.63 17.70
N PRO A 533 -44.79 -4.87 18.81
CA PRO A 533 -45.35 -5.26 20.09
C PRO A 533 -46.86 -5.48 20.00
N PHE A 534 -47.36 -6.47 20.74
CA PHE A 534 -48.78 -6.79 20.79
C PHE A 534 -49.20 -7.30 22.17
N GLU A 535 -50.51 -7.23 22.44
CA GLU A 535 -51.20 -7.80 23.60
C GLU A 535 -52.29 -8.75 23.13
N ILE A 536 -52.46 -9.89 23.80
CA ILE A 536 -53.58 -10.80 23.57
C ILE A 536 -54.65 -10.54 24.65
N GLU A 537 -55.68 -9.77 24.30
CA GLU A 537 -56.82 -9.51 25.19
C GLU A 537 -57.69 -10.76 25.36
N LEU A 538 -57.93 -11.48 24.25
CA LEU A 538 -58.75 -12.68 24.23
C LEU A 538 -58.14 -13.73 23.30
N TRP A 539 -58.07 -14.97 23.77
CA TRP A 539 -57.73 -16.12 22.94
C TRP A 539 -58.64 -17.31 23.24
N SER A 540 -59.39 -17.77 22.23
CA SER A 540 -60.18 -19.00 22.32
C SER A 540 -59.98 -19.86 21.08
N ALA A 541 -59.18 -20.91 21.22
CA ALA A 541 -59.00 -21.91 20.16
C ALA A 541 -60.29 -22.71 19.91
N GLU A 542 -61.12 -22.91 20.93
CA GLU A 542 -62.42 -23.59 20.82
C GLU A 542 -63.42 -22.77 20.00
N GLN A 543 -63.54 -21.49 20.31
CA GLN A 543 -64.42 -20.57 19.58
C GLN A 543 -63.79 -20.05 18.28
N LYS A 544 -62.51 -20.41 18.03
CA LYS A 544 -61.70 -19.95 16.90
C LYS A 544 -61.72 -18.43 16.75
N THR A 545 -61.48 -17.74 17.86
CA THR A 545 -61.45 -16.28 17.90
C THR A 545 -60.30 -15.78 18.76
N ALA A 546 -59.68 -14.68 18.35
CA ALA A 546 -58.75 -13.94 19.18
C ALA A 546 -58.92 -12.43 18.97
N VAL A 547 -58.74 -11.67 20.05
CA VAL A 547 -58.67 -10.20 20.04
C VAL A 547 -57.28 -9.81 20.50
N ILE A 548 -56.58 -9.08 19.64
CA ILE A 548 -55.17 -8.76 19.81
C ILE A 548 -54.98 -7.27 19.55
N TRP A 549 -54.23 -6.60 20.40
CA TRP A 549 -53.86 -5.19 20.22
C TRP A 549 -52.42 -5.11 19.71
N VAL A 550 -52.19 -4.36 18.64
CA VAL A 550 -50.89 -4.28 17.96
C VAL A 550 -50.47 -2.81 17.88
N LEU A 551 -49.29 -2.47 18.41
CA LEU A 551 -48.84 -1.08 18.47
C LEU A 551 -48.25 -0.60 17.15
N LEU A 552 -48.94 0.29 16.45
CA LEU A 552 -48.42 0.92 15.24
C LEU A 552 -47.67 2.20 15.59
N ASP A 553 -46.46 2.34 15.07
CA ASP A 553 -45.69 3.57 15.17
C ASP A 553 -46.33 4.72 14.41
N THR A 554 -46.88 4.46 13.23
CA THR A 554 -47.61 5.45 12.44
C THR A 554 -48.71 4.78 11.63
N VAL A 555 -49.90 5.36 11.65
CA VAL A 555 -51.02 5.09 10.73
C VAL A 555 -51.10 6.28 9.78
N TYR A 556 -50.84 6.04 8.50
CA TYR A 556 -50.81 7.09 7.50
C TYR A 556 -52.22 7.54 7.13
N ALA A 557 -52.45 8.84 7.03
CA ALA A 557 -53.71 9.40 6.57
C ALA A 557 -53.91 9.15 5.06
N ASN A 558 -55.19 9.06 4.67
CA ASN A 558 -55.61 8.89 3.27
C ASN A 558 -54.83 7.79 2.49
N SER A 559 -54.59 6.65 3.14
CA SER A 559 -53.89 5.49 2.58
C SER A 559 -54.78 4.26 2.56
N ASN A 560 -54.62 3.41 1.55
CA ASN A 560 -55.23 2.08 1.49
C ASN A 560 -54.22 0.97 1.15
N THR A 561 -52.92 1.31 1.17
CA THR A 561 -51.82 0.41 0.82
C THR A 561 -50.98 0.01 2.03
N GLN A 562 -51.10 0.73 3.15
CA GLN A 562 -50.41 0.39 4.40
C GLN A 562 -50.91 -0.96 4.92
N TYR A 563 -50.00 -1.85 5.30
CA TYR A 563 -50.34 -3.13 5.92
C TYR A 563 -49.33 -3.56 6.98
N ILE A 564 -49.80 -4.42 7.88
CA ILE A 564 -48.94 -5.25 8.75
C ILE A 564 -49.11 -6.73 8.37
N ALA A 565 -48.06 -7.53 8.55
CA ALA A 565 -48.10 -8.97 8.32
C ALA A 565 -48.34 -9.72 9.64
N VAL A 566 -49.15 -10.78 9.57
CA VAL A 566 -49.38 -11.75 10.64
C VAL A 566 -48.66 -13.04 10.27
N GLU A 567 -47.79 -13.49 11.15
CA GLU A 567 -46.90 -14.63 10.92
C GLU A 567 -46.91 -15.58 12.11
N CYS A 568 -46.55 -16.84 11.84
CA CYS A 568 -46.21 -17.81 12.87
C CYS A 568 -44.75 -18.25 12.78
N ARG A 569 -44.07 -18.27 13.93
CA ARG A 569 -42.73 -18.83 14.09
C ARG A 569 -42.56 -19.39 15.50
N SER A 570 -41.93 -20.55 15.63
CA SER A 570 -41.60 -21.14 16.93
C SER A 570 -40.62 -20.27 17.73
N GLY A 571 -40.85 -20.12 19.05
CA GLY A 571 -39.91 -19.50 19.99
C GLY A 571 -39.80 -17.98 19.94
N VAL A 572 -40.90 -17.27 19.66
CA VAL A 572 -40.92 -15.80 19.55
C VAL A 572 -41.31 -15.15 20.87
N ALA A 573 -40.86 -13.90 21.09
CA ALA A 573 -41.24 -13.08 22.23
C ALA A 573 -42.76 -13.03 22.40
N GLY A 574 -43.24 -13.29 23.62
CA GLY A 574 -44.65 -13.25 23.98
C GLY A 574 -45.22 -11.83 23.97
N GLU A 575 -46.50 -11.75 24.29
CA GLU A 575 -47.22 -10.49 24.43
C GLU A 575 -46.54 -9.50 25.40
N ASN A 576 -46.71 -8.21 25.15
CA ASN A 576 -46.20 -7.13 25.99
C ASN A 576 -47.21 -5.98 26.02
N SER A 577 -48.21 -6.12 26.88
CA SER A 577 -49.29 -5.15 27.13
C SER A 577 -48.77 -3.73 27.44
N ALA A 578 -47.80 -3.62 28.37
CA ALA A 578 -47.20 -2.34 28.74
C ALA A 578 -46.48 -1.64 27.56
N ALA A 579 -45.89 -2.41 26.63
CA ALA A 579 -45.31 -1.82 25.42
C ALA A 579 -46.39 -1.28 24.48
N VAL A 580 -47.55 -1.92 24.39
CA VAL A 580 -48.67 -1.48 23.52
C VAL A 580 -49.36 -0.24 24.08
N PHE A 581 -49.58 -0.21 25.39
CA PHE A 581 -50.42 0.80 26.05
C PHE A 581 -49.66 1.76 26.97
N GLY A 582 -48.33 1.75 26.97
CA GLY A 582 -47.51 2.59 27.86
C GLY A 582 -47.60 4.10 27.63
N THR A 583 -48.34 4.58 26.62
CA THR A 583 -48.66 6.01 26.45
C THR A 583 -49.97 6.44 27.11
N PHE A 584 -50.66 5.50 27.75
CA PHE A 584 -51.89 5.73 28.51
C PHE A 584 -51.59 5.70 30.00
N GLU A 585 -52.38 6.45 30.76
CA GLU A 585 -52.35 6.41 32.23
C GLU A 585 -53.16 5.24 32.78
N GLY A 586 -54.10 4.71 31.99
CA GLY A 586 -54.87 3.51 32.29
C GLY A 586 -55.63 3.00 31.07
N VAL A 587 -55.68 1.67 30.92
CA VAL A 587 -56.46 0.98 29.89
C VAL A 587 -57.15 -0.23 30.50
N TRP A 588 -58.48 -0.25 30.45
CA TRP A 588 -59.29 -1.33 31.00
C TRP A 588 -60.17 -1.94 29.89
N HIS A 589 -59.78 -3.12 29.43
CA HIS A 589 -60.51 -3.96 28.45
C HIS A 589 -61.75 -4.65 29.03
N MET A 590 -62.07 -4.43 30.31
CA MET A 590 -63.28 -4.96 30.97
C MET A 590 -63.44 -6.49 30.93
N GLY A 591 -62.33 -7.21 30.77
CA GLY A 591 -62.22 -8.65 31.02
C GLY A 591 -61.77 -8.90 32.47
N PRO A 592 -62.67 -9.25 33.41
CA PRO A 592 -62.29 -9.46 34.79
C PRO A 592 -61.42 -10.70 34.95
N GLN A 593 -60.43 -10.61 35.84
CA GLN A 593 -59.51 -11.70 36.17
C GLN A 593 -59.22 -11.66 37.67
N GLU A 594 -59.42 -12.79 38.36
CA GLU A 594 -59.13 -12.93 39.79
C GLU A 594 -59.80 -11.85 40.68
N GLY A 595 -61.01 -11.44 40.31
CA GLY A 595 -61.81 -10.45 41.06
C GLY A 595 -61.44 -8.98 40.82
N ILE A 596 -60.56 -8.69 39.87
CA ILE A 596 -60.20 -7.32 39.44
C ILE A 596 -60.50 -7.11 37.95
N ILE A 597 -60.47 -5.85 37.50
CA ILE A 597 -60.27 -5.48 36.10
C ILE A 597 -58.80 -5.10 35.93
N PRO A 598 -58.01 -5.88 35.17
CA PRO A 598 -56.62 -5.57 34.89
C PRO A 598 -56.44 -4.22 34.17
N ASP A 599 -55.29 -3.60 34.39
CA ASP A 599 -54.87 -2.38 33.68
C ASP A 599 -53.76 -2.74 32.71
N ALA A 600 -54.02 -2.56 31.42
CA ALA A 600 -53.11 -2.91 30.33
C ALA A 600 -51.99 -1.87 30.11
N SER A 601 -52.10 -0.66 30.69
CA SER A 601 -51.10 0.39 30.49
C SER A 601 -49.73 0.09 31.13
N GLY A 602 -49.69 -0.87 32.07
CA GLY A 602 -48.49 -1.19 32.84
C GLY A 602 -48.30 -0.33 34.10
N ASN A 603 -49.22 0.59 34.39
CA ASN A 603 -49.17 1.43 35.60
C ASN A 603 -49.72 0.72 36.85
N GLY A 604 -50.36 -0.43 36.70
CA GLY A 604 -50.90 -1.21 37.82
C GLY A 604 -52.18 -0.60 38.40
N ASN A 605 -52.89 0.22 37.63
CA ASN A 605 -54.14 0.88 38.03
C ASN A 605 -55.34 -0.08 37.97
N HIS A 606 -55.23 -1.25 38.59
CA HIS A 606 -56.25 -2.29 38.55
C HIS A 606 -57.57 -1.86 39.23
N GLY A 607 -58.70 -2.19 38.60
CA GLY A 607 -60.02 -1.87 39.11
C GLY A 607 -60.57 -2.95 40.04
N SER A 608 -60.99 -2.59 41.25
CA SER A 608 -61.68 -3.50 42.18
C SER A 608 -63.18 -3.54 41.91
N LEU A 609 -63.75 -4.74 41.83
CA LEU A 609 -65.19 -4.96 41.64
C LEU A 609 -65.97 -4.69 42.94
N ASN A 610 -66.94 -3.76 42.90
CA ASN A 610 -67.75 -3.39 44.06
C ASN A 610 -69.24 -3.63 43.80
N GLY A 611 -69.88 -4.39 44.69
CA GLY A 611 -71.28 -4.83 44.51
C GLY A 611 -71.50 -5.79 43.34
N MET A 612 -70.42 -6.19 42.66
CA MET A 612 -70.40 -7.00 41.44
C MET A 612 -69.31 -8.07 41.50
N THR A 613 -69.41 -9.07 40.63
CA THR A 613 -68.41 -10.13 40.46
C THR A 613 -68.12 -10.37 38.99
N GLU A 614 -67.21 -11.29 38.66
CA GLU A 614 -66.88 -11.64 37.27
C GLU A 614 -68.08 -12.14 36.47
N SER A 615 -69.13 -12.67 37.12
CA SER A 615 -70.36 -13.11 36.43
C SER A 615 -71.17 -11.95 35.84
N ASN A 616 -70.82 -10.71 36.17
CA ASN A 616 -71.38 -9.52 35.55
C ASN A 616 -70.70 -9.13 34.24
N ALA A 617 -69.67 -9.86 33.80
CA ALA A 617 -69.11 -9.74 32.46
C ALA A 617 -70.16 -10.12 31.40
N THR A 618 -70.16 -9.39 30.29
CA THR A 618 -71.03 -9.60 29.14
C THR A 618 -70.25 -9.42 27.85
N ALA A 619 -70.85 -9.73 26.70
CA ALA A 619 -70.19 -9.53 25.41
C ALA A 619 -69.98 -8.04 25.15
N GLY A 620 -68.71 -7.64 24.98
CA GLY A 620 -68.31 -6.27 24.70
C GLY A 620 -68.44 -5.85 23.24
N ILE A 621 -68.01 -4.63 22.96
CA ILE A 621 -67.76 -4.18 21.57
C ILE A 621 -66.40 -4.72 21.08
N ALA A 622 -65.45 -4.89 21.99
CA ALA A 622 -64.27 -5.73 21.89
C ALA A 622 -64.31 -6.73 23.07
N GLY A 623 -63.86 -7.98 22.87
CA GLY A 623 -63.84 -9.01 23.90
C GLY A 623 -65.01 -8.99 24.91
N SER A 624 -64.71 -8.57 26.14
CA SER A 624 -65.62 -8.54 27.29
C SER A 624 -65.98 -7.11 27.69
N ALA A 625 -67.21 -6.89 28.16
CA ALA A 625 -67.63 -5.66 28.83
C ALA A 625 -68.14 -5.95 30.23
N MET A 626 -68.17 -4.96 31.11
CA MET A 626 -68.81 -5.09 32.42
C MET A 626 -70.22 -4.51 32.38
N SER A 627 -71.20 -5.26 32.90
CA SER A 627 -72.57 -4.80 33.06
C SER A 627 -72.78 -4.16 34.44
N PHE A 628 -73.26 -2.92 34.44
CA PHE A 628 -73.53 -2.09 35.59
C PHE A 628 -75.04 -1.96 35.81
N ASP A 629 -75.44 -2.08 37.07
CA ASP A 629 -76.75 -1.66 37.56
C ASP A 629 -76.58 -0.97 38.92
N TRP A 630 -77.70 -0.53 39.49
CA TRP A 630 -77.73 0.29 40.70
C TRP A 630 -76.97 -0.36 41.86
N GLY A 631 -75.81 0.20 42.22
CA GLY A 631 -74.95 -0.32 43.29
C GLY A 631 -73.79 -1.20 42.83
N ARG A 632 -73.62 -1.43 41.52
CA ARG A 632 -72.47 -2.11 40.92
C ARG A 632 -71.54 -1.11 40.25
N TYR A 633 -70.26 -1.18 40.59
CA TYR A 633 -69.26 -0.25 40.08
C TYR A 633 -67.84 -0.78 40.26
N ILE A 634 -66.89 -0.11 39.63
CA ILE A 634 -65.48 -0.48 39.67
C ILE A 634 -64.69 0.70 40.23
N VAL A 635 -63.81 0.44 41.20
CA VAL A 635 -62.98 1.46 41.85
C VAL A 635 -61.52 1.17 41.57
N ILE A 636 -60.82 2.13 40.99
CA ILE A 636 -59.38 2.06 40.75
C ILE A 636 -58.64 2.59 41.99
N GLY A 637 -59.12 3.69 42.57
CA GLY A 637 -58.55 4.32 43.77
C GLY A 637 -57.98 5.72 43.51
N ASP A 638 -57.37 6.32 44.54
CA ASP A 638 -56.67 7.60 44.41
C ASP A 638 -55.24 7.40 43.91
N MET A 639 -55.09 7.30 42.58
CA MET A 639 -53.80 7.06 41.92
C MET A 639 -53.16 8.39 41.50
N GLU A 640 -51.85 8.53 41.72
CA GLU A 640 -51.13 9.77 41.44
C GLU A 640 -51.11 10.12 39.96
N ASN A 641 -50.95 9.13 39.08
CA ASN A 641 -50.93 9.36 37.63
C ASN A 641 -52.32 9.66 37.03
N LEU A 642 -53.40 9.47 37.81
CA LEU A 642 -54.77 9.88 37.46
C LEU A 642 -55.14 11.25 38.01
N LYS A 643 -54.26 11.93 38.75
CA LYS A 643 -54.42 13.33 39.20
C LYS A 643 -53.99 14.31 38.12
N ILE A 644 -54.67 14.25 36.97
CA ILE A 644 -54.35 15.03 35.78
C ILE A 644 -54.91 16.45 35.93
N SER A 645 -54.03 17.45 35.81
CA SER A 645 -54.37 18.88 35.93
C SER A 645 -54.20 19.67 34.64
N SER A 646 -53.70 19.04 33.58
CA SER A 646 -53.43 19.65 32.28
C SER A 646 -54.20 18.91 31.18
N ASP A 647 -53.64 18.81 29.96
CA ASP A 647 -54.23 18.06 28.86
C ASP A 647 -54.64 16.64 29.29
N LEU A 648 -55.85 16.27 28.90
CA LEU A 648 -56.49 15.02 29.28
C LEU A 648 -57.28 14.51 28.09
N THR A 649 -57.17 13.21 27.81
CA THR A 649 -58.17 12.49 27.02
C THR A 649 -58.68 11.33 27.83
N ILE A 650 -60.00 11.21 27.93
CA ILE A 650 -60.68 10.09 28.56
C ILE A 650 -61.72 9.54 27.58
N GLU A 651 -61.77 8.24 27.40
CA GLU A 651 -62.69 7.60 26.46
C GLU A 651 -63.24 6.28 27.00
N ALA A 652 -64.45 5.94 26.55
CA ALA A 652 -65.12 4.70 26.87
C ALA A 652 -66.08 4.31 25.75
N TRP A 653 -66.26 3.01 25.55
CA TRP A 653 -67.42 2.49 24.85
C TRP A 653 -68.54 2.25 25.87
N VAL A 654 -69.73 2.73 25.54
CA VAL A 654 -70.85 2.80 26.48
C VAL A 654 -72.12 2.31 25.81
N LYS A 655 -72.81 1.39 26.48
CA LYS A 655 -74.15 0.90 26.10
C LYS A 655 -75.11 1.19 27.23
N THR A 656 -75.83 2.30 27.14
CA THR A 656 -76.71 2.73 28.22
C THR A 656 -78.02 1.94 28.28
N ASN A 657 -78.56 1.75 29.48
CA ASN A 657 -79.87 1.18 29.75
C ASN A 657 -80.71 2.08 30.66
N VAL A 658 -80.57 3.42 30.55
CA VAL A 658 -81.27 4.37 31.43
C VAL A 658 -82.76 4.00 31.56
N ALA A 659 -83.13 3.58 32.78
CA ALA A 659 -84.49 3.37 33.24
C ALA A 659 -84.82 4.43 34.31
N ALA A 660 -86.09 4.84 34.40
CA ALA A 660 -86.47 6.04 35.12
C ALA A 660 -86.14 5.99 36.64
N ARG A 661 -85.38 6.95 37.19
CA ARG A 661 -85.15 7.09 38.65
C ARG A 661 -85.02 8.56 39.08
N TYR A 662 -85.42 8.83 40.33
CA TYR A 662 -85.81 10.15 40.86
C TYR A 662 -84.72 10.93 41.64
N PHE A 663 -83.50 10.41 41.83
CA PHE A 663 -82.59 10.94 42.86
C PHE A 663 -81.49 11.91 42.37
N ASP A 664 -81.10 11.89 41.09
CA ASP A 664 -80.27 12.93 40.47
C ASP A 664 -80.33 12.83 38.93
N ASN A 665 -80.03 13.93 38.23
CA ASN A 665 -80.14 14.04 36.77
C ASN A 665 -78.93 13.48 36.00
N TYR A 666 -77.93 12.88 36.64
CA TYR A 666 -76.70 12.45 35.96
C TYR A 666 -76.26 11.03 36.37
N GLN A 667 -75.78 10.25 35.38
CA GLN A 667 -75.20 8.92 35.56
C GLN A 667 -73.71 8.93 35.22
N PRO A 668 -72.80 8.62 36.16
CA PRO A 668 -71.36 8.67 35.94
C PRO A 668 -70.87 7.46 35.16
N ILE A 669 -70.27 7.67 33.99
CA ILE A 669 -69.64 6.61 33.21
C ILE A 669 -68.24 6.35 33.78
N VAL A 670 -67.43 7.41 33.89
CA VAL A 670 -66.08 7.39 34.48
C VAL A 670 -65.84 8.72 35.21
N THR A 671 -65.24 8.72 36.40
CA THR A 671 -65.07 9.94 37.22
C THR A 671 -63.83 9.89 38.12
N LYS A 672 -63.18 11.05 38.31
CA LYS A 672 -62.18 11.34 39.36
C LYS A 672 -62.78 12.22 40.46
N GLY A 673 -64.03 11.93 40.82
CA GLY A 673 -64.86 12.76 41.71
C GLY A 673 -65.53 13.93 40.98
N ASN A 674 -66.56 14.48 41.61
CA ASN A 674 -67.44 15.52 41.09
C ASN A 674 -66.76 16.91 41.03
N TYR A 675 -65.55 17.05 41.61
CA TYR A 675 -64.76 18.29 41.60
C TYR A 675 -63.42 18.14 40.85
N SER A 676 -63.33 17.21 39.89
CA SER A 676 -62.16 17.07 39.01
C SER A 676 -62.60 16.91 37.55
N TYR A 677 -62.66 15.68 37.04
CA TYR A 677 -63.14 15.41 35.69
C TYR A 677 -64.02 14.16 35.67
N HIS A 678 -65.03 14.14 34.80
CA HIS A 678 -65.90 12.99 34.61
C HIS A 678 -66.57 12.96 33.24
N LEU A 679 -66.77 11.73 32.75
CA LEU A 679 -67.71 11.41 31.68
C LEU A 679 -69.01 10.95 32.31
N GLU A 680 -70.12 11.55 31.90
CA GLU A 680 -71.44 11.23 32.42
C GLU A 680 -72.53 11.28 31.36
N LEU A 681 -73.72 10.86 31.75
CA LEU A 681 -74.91 10.88 30.92
C LEU A 681 -76.02 11.62 31.68
N GLU A 682 -76.54 12.69 31.09
CA GLU A 682 -77.70 13.35 31.65
C GLU A 682 -78.93 12.44 31.50
N TYR A 683 -79.56 12.11 32.61
CA TYR A 683 -80.72 11.24 32.71
C TYR A 683 -81.92 11.73 31.88
N SER A 684 -82.21 13.04 31.92
CA SER A 684 -83.43 13.61 31.34
C SER A 684 -83.37 13.67 29.81
N THR A 685 -82.25 14.14 29.27
CA THR A 685 -82.02 14.30 27.83
C THR A 685 -81.33 13.09 27.21
N LYS A 686 -80.73 12.22 28.02
CA LYS A 686 -79.85 11.11 27.60
C LYS A 686 -78.66 11.57 26.79
N LYS A 687 -78.22 12.81 26.97
CA LYS A 687 -77.06 13.36 26.30
C LYS A 687 -75.80 13.06 27.10
N PRO A 688 -74.74 12.56 26.47
CA PRO A 688 -73.47 12.40 27.15
C PRO A 688 -72.84 13.78 27.39
N SER A 689 -72.09 13.92 28.46
CA SER A 689 -71.28 15.10 28.73
C SER A 689 -69.89 14.71 29.22
N PHE A 690 -68.91 15.53 28.83
CA PHE A 690 -67.60 15.53 29.46
C PHE A 690 -67.48 16.82 30.28
N VAL A 691 -67.15 16.67 31.55
CA VAL A 691 -67.11 17.77 32.51
C VAL A 691 -65.74 17.83 33.15
N THR A 692 -65.20 19.04 33.25
CA THR A 692 -64.03 19.36 34.06
C THR A 692 -64.37 20.45 35.07
N TYR A 693 -63.62 20.49 36.16
CA TYR A 693 -63.82 21.44 37.26
C TYR A 693 -62.54 22.24 37.53
N ASP A 694 -62.65 23.57 37.55
CA ASP A 694 -61.56 24.52 37.81
C ASP A 694 -61.99 25.63 38.79
N TYR A 695 -62.74 25.23 39.81
CA TYR A 695 -63.59 26.07 40.67
C TYR A 695 -64.92 26.51 40.04
N GLU A 696 -65.10 26.27 38.75
CA GLU A 696 -66.39 26.26 38.06
C GLU A 696 -66.54 24.96 37.25
N TYR A 697 -67.78 24.62 36.87
CA TYR A 697 -68.05 23.46 36.03
C TYR A 697 -67.96 23.88 34.56
N ASN A 698 -67.14 23.16 33.78
CA ASN A 698 -67.00 23.34 32.34
C ASN A 698 -67.47 22.07 31.64
N ASP A 699 -68.62 22.14 30.96
CA ASP A 699 -69.25 21.00 30.32
C ASP A 699 -69.28 21.12 28.79
N ALA A 700 -68.93 20.02 28.11
CA ALA A 700 -69.24 19.80 26.71
C ALA A 700 -70.33 18.72 26.61
N ILE A 701 -71.52 19.13 26.19
CA ILE A 701 -72.71 18.26 26.09
C ILE A 701 -72.90 17.77 24.65
N GLY A 702 -73.30 16.53 24.47
CA GLY A 702 -73.63 15.95 23.16
C GLY A 702 -74.87 16.57 22.50
N ASN A 703 -74.88 16.59 21.17
CA ASN A 703 -76.01 17.15 20.41
C ASN A 703 -77.25 16.24 20.49
N ASP A 704 -77.05 14.93 20.47
CA ASP A 704 -78.10 13.92 20.38
C ASP A 704 -78.20 13.04 21.65
N ALA A 705 -79.41 12.54 21.88
CA ALA A 705 -79.70 11.56 22.92
C ALA A 705 -79.17 10.17 22.54
N LEU A 706 -78.52 9.48 23.47
CA LEU A 706 -78.10 8.08 23.27
C LEU A 706 -79.29 7.14 23.33
N GLN A 707 -79.31 6.16 22.43
CA GLN A 707 -80.33 5.12 22.41
C GLN A 707 -79.98 3.99 23.39
N ASN A 708 -80.96 3.56 24.18
CA ASN A 708 -80.77 2.43 25.07
C ASN A 708 -80.41 1.15 24.29
N GLY A 709 -79.46 0.38 24.80
CA GLY A 709 -79.05 -0.88 24.19
C GLY A 709 -78.19 -0.74 22.93
N VAL A 710 -77.70 0.46 22.59
CA VAL A 710 -76.78 0.71 21.48
C VAL A 710 -75.40 1.12 22.03
N TRP A 711 -74.33 0.61 21.43
CA TRP A 711 -72.96 0.99 21.77
C TRP A 711 -72.59 2.33 21.14
N TYR A 712 -72.05 3.25 21.93
CA TYR A 712 -71.47 4.50 21.49
C TYR A 712 -70.05 4.61 22.02
N HIS A 713 -69.13 5.12 21.20
CA HIS A 713 -67.84 5.59 21.67
C HIS A 713 -67.98 7.03 22.13
N ILE A 714 -67.55 7.34 23.35
CA ILE A 714 -67.59 8.67 23.93
C ILE A 714 -66.18 9.03 24.35
N ALA A 715 -65.68 10.18 23.89
CA ALA A 715 -64.37 10.68 24.27
C ALA A 715 -64.45 12.15 24.69
N GLY A 716 -63.93 12.44 25.87
CA GLY A 716 -63.70 13.78 26.39
C GLY A 716 -62.25 14.17 26.17
N VAL A 717 -62.02 15.35 25.59
CA VAL A 717 -60.68 15.92 25.41
C VAL A 717 -60.64 17.27 26.08
N PHE A 718 -59.80 17.40 27.10
CA PHE A 718 -59.47 18.69 27.68
C PHE A 718 -58.09 19.13 27.19
N THR A 719 -58.03 20.38 26.78
CA THR A 719 -56.81 21.14 26.57
C THR A 719 -56.92 22.42 27.37
N ARG A 720 -55.80 23.08 27.69
CA ARG A 720 -55.86 24.44 28.25
C ARG A 720 -56.86 25.29 27.46
N ASN A 721 -57.88 25.79 28.15
CA ASN A 721 -58.97 26.62 27.63
C ASN A 721 -60.08 25.95 26.80
N SER A 722 -60.11 24.63 26.63
CA SER A 722 -61.15 23.94 25.83
C SER A 722 -61.50 22.56 26.39
N VAL A 723 -62.80 22.32 26.54
CA VAL A 723 -63.42 21.02 26.83
C VAL A 723 -64.18 20.58 25.58
N ARG A 724 -63.79 19.44 25.01
CA ARG A 724 -64.39 18.88 23.81
C ARG A 724 -65.02 17.53 24.09
N LEU A 725 -66.18 17.29 23.49
CA LEU A 725 -66.84 15.99 23.50
C LEU A 725 -66.94 15.45 22.08
N TYR A 726 -66.51 14.21 21.91
CA TYR A 726 -66.66 13.42 20.69
C TYR A 726 -67.60 12.25 20.95
N VAL A 727 -68.47 11.97 20.00
CA VAL A 727 -69.34 10.79 20.01
C VAL A 727 -69.16 10.07 18.67
N ASN A 728 -68.86 8.76 18.73
CA ASN A 728 -68.58 7.92 17.56
C ASN A 728 -67.53 8.53 16.62
N GLY A 729 -66.43 9.03 17.19
CA GLY A 729 -65.33 9.62 16.43
C GLY A 729 -65.56 11.05 15.92
N ALA A 730 -66.78 11.61 16.03
CA ALA A 730 -67.11 12.95 15.53
C ALA A 730 -67.22 13.97 16.66
N LEU A 731 -66.62 15.16 16.47
CA LEU A 731 -66.74 16.28 17.39
C LEU A 731 -68.21 16.72 17.50
N GLN A 732 -68.71 16.81 18.72
CA GLN A 732 -70.07 17.27 19.02
C GLN A 732 -70.07 18.72 19.48
N THR A 733 -69.23 19.02 20.48
CA THR A 733 -69.21 20.31 21.17
C THR A 733 -67.77 20.65 21.59
N ASP A 734 -67.45 21.93 21.54
CA ASP A 734 -66.20 22.54 22.01
C ASP A 734 -66.56 23.77 22.86
N THR A 735 -66.38 23.65 24.17
CA THR A 735 -66.73 24.69 25.15
C THR A 735 -65.45 25.30 25.71
N ALA A 736 -65.45 26.62 25.92
CA ALA A 736 -64.35 27.28 26.62
C ALA A 736 -64.26 26.78 28.07
N ALA A 737 -63.03 26.64 28.57
CA ALA A 737 -62.74 26.26 29.96
C ALA A 737 -61.57 27.08 30.51
N GLY A 738 -61.14 26.86 31.75
CA GLY A 738 -59.90 27.43 32.27
C GLY A 738 -58.63 26.67 31.87
N ASP A 739 -57.52 27.07 32.48
CA ASP A 739 -56.17 26.61 32.14
C ASP A 739 -55.79 25.25 32.77
N TYR A 740 -56.56 24.76 33.74
CA TYR A 740 -56.23 23.54 34.50
C TYR A 740 -57.49 22.78 34.94
N ILE A 741 -57.29 21.54 35.37
CA ILE A 741 -58.30 20.73 36.06
C ILE A 741 -57.92 20.65 37.53
N ASN A 742 -58.89 20.83 38.42
CA ASN A 742 -58.71 20.68 39.86
C ASN A 742 -58.32 19.24 40.22
N VAL A 743 -57.32 19.10 41.08
CA VAL A 743 -56.85 17.80 41.55
C VAL A 743 -57.48 17.47 42.89
N THR A 744 -58.03 16.26 43.00
CA THR A 744 -58.70 15.76 44.21
C THR A 744 -58.07 14.46 44.69
N THR A 745 -58.35 14.09 45.95
CA THR A 745 -58.07 12.76 46.49
C THR A 745 -59.23 11.79 46.29
N SER A 746 -60.26 12.18 45.54
CA SER A 746 -61.42 11.32 45.26
C SER A 746 -60.97 10.16 44.36
N PRO A 747 -61.42 8.92 44.61
CA PRO A 747 -60.96 7.78 43.83
C PRO A 747 -61.43 7.88 42.38
N PHE A 748 -60.61 7.38 41.45
CA PHE A 748 -61.07 7.13 40.09
C PHE A 748 -62.00 5.92 40.08
N ALA A 749 -63.18 6.08 39.47
CA ALA A 749 -64.22 5.07 39.47
C ALA A 749 -64.94 4.99 38.11
N ILE A 750 -65.41 3.80 37.79
CA ILE A 750 -66.18 3.49 36.59
C ILE A 750 -67.58 3.05 37.05
N GLY A 751 -68.60 3.72 36.54
CA GLY A 751 -70.00 3.49 36.87
C GLY A 751 -70.49 4.07 38.20
N TYR A 752 -69.68 4.88 38.91
CA TYR A 752 -70.01 5.44 40.23
C TYR A 752 -69.29 6.76 40.50
N ASP A 753 -69.96 7.71 41.16
CA ASP A 753 -69.38 8.96 41.66
C ASP A 753 -69.20 8.89 43.19
N ALA A 754 -67.95 8.98 43.63
CA ALA A 754 -67.58 8.89 45.03
C ALA A 754 -67.89 10.15 45.84
N ASP A 755 -67.97 11.32 45.20
CA ASP A 755 -68.28 12.60 45.86
C ASP A 755 -69.79 12.83 45.97
N THR A 756 -70.57 12.22 45.06
CA THR A 756 -72.03 12.22 45.10
C THR A 756 -72.58 10.78 45.22
N PRO A 757 -72.49 10.17 46.42
CA PRO A 757 -73.01 8.84 46.65
C PRO A 757 -74.48 8.75 46.23
N MET A 758 -74.85 7.63 45.61
CA MET A 758 -76.14 7.36 44.96
C MET A 758 -76.27 7.74 43.48
N ARG A 759 -75.21 8.24 42.86
CA ARG A 759 -75.09 8.28 41.40
C ARG A 759 -74.42 7.01 40.88
N TRP A 760 -75.15 6.24 40.08
CA TRP A 760 -74.67 5.01 39.45
C TRP A 760 -75.00 4.99 37.97
N PHE A 761 -74.13 4.36 37.20
CA PHE A 761 -74.41 4.02 35.81
C PHE A 761 -75.32 2.80 35.70
N SER A 762 -76.18 2.78 34.69
CA SER A 762 -76.93 1.60 34.29
C SER A 762 -76.71 1.31 32.80
N GLY A 763 -76.11 0.16 32.51
CA GLY A 763 -75.70 -0.19 31.15
C GLY A 763 -74.50 -1.13 31.13
N ALA A 764 -73.76 -1.15 30.02
CA ALA A 764 -72.46 -1.80 29.92
C ALA A 764 -71.39 -0.79 29.51
N VAL A 765 -70.18 -0.96 30.04
CA VAL A 765 -69.00 -0.15 29.69
C VAL A 765 -67.89 -1.09 29.24
N ASP A 766 -67.16 -0.66 28.23
CA ASP A 766 -66.06 -1.39 27.59
C ASP A 766 -64.94 -0.40 27.19
N GLU A 767 -63.72 -0.89 27.04
CA GLU A 767 -62.58 -0.16 26.47
C GLU A 767 -62.36 1.23 27.10
N VAL A 768 -62.30 1.30 28.43
CA VAL A 768 -62.05 2.58 29.12
C VAL A 768 -60.56 2.91 29.04
N ARG A 769 -60.25 4.12 28.59
CA ARG A 769 -58.87 4.59 28.43
C ARG A 769 -58.71 6.01 28.92
N ILE A 770 -57.56 6.31 29.48
CA ILE A 770 -57.20 7.65 29.93
C ILE A 770 -55.75 7.96 29.59
N SER A 771 -55.48 9.18 29.11
CA SER A 771 -54.14 9.67 28.83
C SER A 771 -53.98 11.12 29.28
N SER A 772 -52.81 11.45 29.82
CA SER A 772 -52.37 12.80 30.20
C SER A 772 -51.92 13.66 29.00
N SER A 773 -52.47 13.36 27.82
CA SER A 773 -52.19 14.06 26.56
C SER A 773 -53.47 14.28 25.76
N MET A 774 -53.47 15.34 24.96
CA MET A 774 -54.53 15.62 24.00
C MET A 774 -54.43 14.63 22.82
N ARG A 775 -55.48 13.82 22.62
CA ARG A 775 -55.65 13.06 21.39
C ARG A 775 -56.32 13.93 20.32
N THR A 776 -55.82 13.84 19.09
CA THR A 776 -56.32 14.61 17.95
C THR A 776 -57.65 14.07 17.44
N GLU A 777 -58.37 14.85 16.62
CA GLU A 777 -59.60 14.38 15.97
C GLU A 777 -59.36 13.11 15.13
N SER A 778 -58.25 13.03 14.37
CA SER A 778 -57.89 11.83 13.62
C SER A 778 -57.62 10.62 14.53
N TRP A 779 -57.00 10.82 15.70
CA TRP A 779 -56.83 9.75 16.69
C TRP A 779 -58.18 9.23 17.18
N ILE A 780 -59.07 10.13 17.60
CA ILE A 780 -60.40 9.78 18.14
C ILE A 780 -61.25 9.06 17.08
N LYS A 781 -61.23 9.54 15.83
CA LYS A 781 -61.89 8.89 14.69
C LYS A 781 -61.32 7.50 14.41
N LEU A 782 -59.99 7.34 14.43
CA LEU A 782 -59.36 6.02 14.32
C LEU A 782 -59.77 5.10 15.46
N THR A 783 -59.80 5.54 16.71
CA THR A 783 -60.22 4.68 17.84
C THR A 783 -61.63 4.14 17.63
N TYR A 784 -62.57 5.00 17.19
CA TYR A 784 -63.92 4.58 16.85
C TYR A 784 -63.95 3.55 15.71
N GLU A 785 -63.31 3.88 14.59
CA GLU A 785 -63.28 3.03 13.38
C GLU A 785 -62.54 1.70 13.61
N ASN A 786 -61.57 1.67 14.52
CA ASN A 786 -60.79 0.48 14.88
C ASN A 786 -61.63 -0.57 15.62
N ILE A 787 -62.67 -0.15 16.34
CA ILE A 787 -63.44 -1.04 17.23
C ILE A 787 -64.86 -1.29 16.71
N ARG A 788 -65.49 -0.32 16.03
CA ARG A 788 -66.90 -0.43 15.61
C ARG A 788 -67.14 -1.65 14.72
N LYS A 789 -68.32 -2.25 14.87
CA LYS A 789 -68.75 -3.35 14.01
C LYS A 789 -68.94 -2.86 12.57
N GLY A 790 -68.47 -3.66 11.61
CA GLY A 790 -68.61 -3.37 10.17
C GLY A 790 -67.72 -2.23 9.67
N SER A 791 -66.67 -1.87 10.41
CA SER A 791 -65.66 -0.94 9.94
C SER A 791 -64.91 -1.49 8.71
N ASN A 792 -64.55 -0.59 7.79
CA ASN A 792 -63.67 -0.88 6.67
C ASN A 792 -62.21 -0.45 6.91
N PHE A 793 -61.88 0.02 8.13
CA PHE A 793 -60.55 0.51 8.47
C PHE A 793 -59.48 -0.58 8.39
N ALA A 794 -59.63 -1.67 9.14
CA ALA A 794 -58.66 -2.77 9.14
C ALA A 794 -59.25 -4.00 8.46
N ARG A 795 -58.56 -4.53 7.44
CA ARG A 795 -59.03 -5.70 6.67
C ARG A 795 -57.95 -6.77 6.58
N ILE A 796 -58.27 -7.96 7.06
CA ILE A 796 -57.42 -9.14 6.96
C ILE A 796 -57.57 -9.73 5.55
N MET A 797 -56.46 -9.86 4.84
CA MET A 797 -56.31 -10.46 3.51
C MET A 797 -55.31 -11.61 3.62
N ARG A 798 -55.59 -12.72 2.96
CA ARG A 798 -54.75 -13.93 3.01
C ARG A 798 -53.98 -14.12 1.73
#